data_AF-A0A7R9K5C6-F1
#
_entry.id   AF-A0A7R9K5C6-F1
#
_cell.length_a   1.000
_cell.length_b   1.000
_cell.length_c   1.000
_cell.angle_alpha   90.00
_cell.angle_beta   90.00
_cell.angle_gamma   90.00
#
_symmetry.space_group_name_H-M   'P 1'
#
loop_
_entity.id
_entity.type
_entity.pdbx_description
1 polymer ?
#
loop_
_entity_poly.entity_id
_entity_poly.type
_entity_poly.pdbx_seq_one_letter_code
_entity_poly.pdbx_strand_id
1 'polypeptide(L)'
;MNSDAMLKVALSSRGKADLYLSKGKWGRAFPHLLVALKLCPEWKSELKKVFSTTLSIWGELLEGEGRYDDLFKCYEQALEVFADHEEVLNNLGAHLYRLGHLQEACLYFRQAQDVCSDFLPALKNLQSCCNLAVERWHYRMLNDNRRNQGFRSAITRAVGQGFNTVLDIGCGTGILSLFATEAGAIEVFACDGSHSMVQLAAKVLEANNAADKVKLINKLSYDLKVPQDLPSRLSLIVTETLDAGLFGEHILQTVSHAWDSLLVPGGRVIPAGATLWVCAIECPHLAARYQLEEDSTGLDWRGIHLYSAGEEQYDCEDLNSLPGGFRFLTEPVPALLVDFNDPEQLEQILSGKRNNTKMCEVLKSGEVHVVLAWFTLQLDAQEELSTCPIDKHKAECWDQAVFPFVCVPYVRAGQYLELQVGYHGGKLSVSVQCCREDDNQAKKTNEGRDNGIVFNNSMTAEPKSKARTLNVSNQDKHKMGLELSPAMFSVTKSDNSKQNTSIDAWEGGFKSNYDKCSVSFKDQTTDTNFVRELHGSANNFIGETYKCNCNYLNIENHKHNILGSGDVKFAVTNETLDKKETDDIVPISRLSHKFSKILCPLHMKTYFVPQKALRFLNDKSWMDTLSQVAVHILQSKGKFVTQFDILDLSPFPVLGLQLMKGIEKARLWCISSEIKEVVLSVLDVNGVSAERIHFIKLEDGQENLSCCTFKFDLVVAHMFDLTGELSGSAVAILPLIKKCLKEDGLMLPQKITFQSMAVHSDWLERMSRVINNNVTCGYDIDRFINMYQVSRRFSFFRS
;
A
#
# COMPACT_ATOMS: atom_id res chain seq x y z
N MET A 1 28.78 -44.67 -37.10
CA MET A 1 27.80 -45.61 -37.69
C MET A 1 27.53 -45.18 -39.12
N ASN A 2 27.20 -46.10 -40.04
CA ASN A 2 26.69 -45.71 -41.36
C ASN A 2 25.29 -45.06 -41.22
N SER A 3 24.92 -44.13 -42.11
CA SER A 3 23.67 -43.35 -42.08
C SER A 3 22.42 -44.23 -41.88
N ASP A 4 22.34 -45.36 -42.59
CA ASP A 4 21.21 -46.30 -42.49
C ASP A 4 21.11 -46.99 -41.12
N ALA A 5 22.24 -47.23 -40.46
CA ALA A 5 22.24 -47.83 -39.12
C ALA A 5 21.77 -46.83 -38.07
N MET A 6 22.15 -45.54 -38.21
CA MET A 6 21.69 -44.47 -37.33
C MET A 6 20.18 -44.26 -37.45
N LEU A 7 19.66 -44.21 -38.69
CA LEU A 7 18.23 -44.04 -38.94
C LEU A 7 17.39 -45.20 -38.36
N LYS A 8 17.87 -46.46 -38.49
CA LYS A 8 17.19 -47.62 -37.87
C LYS A 8 17.11 -47.51 -36.35
N VAL A 9 18.20 -47.06 -35.70
CA VAL A 9 18.21 -46.85 -34.24
C VAL A 9 17.30 -45.69 -33.85
N ALA A 10 17.31 -44.59 -34.60
CA ALA A 10 16.44 -43.44 -34.37
C ALA A 10 14.95 -43.81 -34.47
N LEU A 11 14.56 -44.56 -35.51
CA LEU A 11 13.19 -45.06 -35.70
C LEU A 11 12.76 -45.99 -34.55
N SER A 12 13.65 -46.89 -34.13
CA SER A 12 13.37 -47.78 -32.99
C SER A 12 13.19 -47.00 -31.68
N SER A 13 14.02 -45.98 -31.45
CA SER A 13 13.92 -45.12 -30.27
C SER A 13 12.62 -44.31 -30.29
N ARG A 14 12.26 -43.72 -31.42
CA ARG A 14 10.99 -43.00 -31.60
C ARG A 14 9.77 -43.89 -31.33
N GLY A 15 9.73 -45.09 -31.89
CA GLY A 15 8.63 -46.04 -31.62
C GLY A 15 8.52 -46.45 -30.14
N LYS A 16 9.64 -46.55 -29.42
CA LYS A 16 9.62 -46.76 -27.96
C LYS A 16 9.10 -45.54 -27.21
N ALA A 17 9.48 -44.32 -27.63
CA ALA A 17 8.95 -43.10 -27.04
C ALA A 17 7.42 -43.05 -27.17
N ASP A 18 6.88 -43.27 -28.36
CA ASP A 18 5.43 -43.26 -28.62
C ASP A 18 4.68 -44.31 -27.75
N LEU A 19 5.26 -45.51 -27.61
CA LEU A 19 4.72 -46.56 -26.72
C LEU A 19 4.72 -46.14 -25.24
N TYR A 20 5.73 -45.41 -24.78
CA TYR A 20 5.77 -44.94 -23.40
C TYR A 20 4.82 -43.76 -23.18
N LEU A 21 4.69 -42.86 -24.14
CA LEU A 21 3.75 -41.74 -24.10
C LEU A 21 2.30 -42.23 -24.02
N SER A 22 1.92 -43.22 -24.84
CA SER A 22 0.58 -43.84 -24.76
C SER A 22 0.27 -44.52 -23.40
N LYS A 23 1.29 -44.79 -22.58
CA LYS A 23 1.17 -45.36 -21.23
C LYS A 23 1.37 -44.33 -20.11
N GLY A 24 1.52 -43.04 -20.44
CA GLY A 24 1.82 -41.98 -19.48
C GLY A 24 3.18 -42.13 -18.78
N LYS A 25 4.15 -42.83 -19.38
CA LYS A 25 5.48 -43.08 -18.80
C LYS A 25 6.50 -42.03 -19.28
N TRP A 26 6.30 -40.78 -18.89
CA TRP A 26 7.05 -39.61 -19.36
C TRP A 26 8.57 -39.74 -19.17
N GLY A 27 9.03 -40.12 -17.97
CA GLY A 27 10.45 -40.29 -17.68
C GLY A 27 11.16 -41.39 -18.48
N ARG A 28 10.42 -42.36 -19.03
CA ARG A 28 10.97 -43.35 -19.98
C ARG A 28 10.90 -42.88 -21.42
N ALA A 29 9.89 -42.10 -21.77
CA ALA A 29 9.75 -41.53 -23.11
C ALA A 29 10.83 -40.48 -23.42
N PHE A 30 11.13 -39.61 -22.46
CA PHE A 30 12.04 -38.47 -22.64
C PHE A 30 13.44 -38.87 -23.16
N PRO A 31 14.17 -39.83 -22.54
CA PRO A 31 15.47 -40.27 -23.06
C PRO A 31 15.40 -40.86 -24.47
N HIS A 32 14.29 -41.54 -24.81
CA HIS A 32 14.10 -42.10 -26.15
C HIS A 32 13.88 -41.02 -27.21
N LEU A 33 13.19 -39.93 -26.87
CA LEU A 33 13.06 -38.76 -27.73
C LEU A 33 14.41 -38.05 -27.91
N LEU A 34 15.19 -37.88 -26.83
CA LEU A 34 16.55 -37.31 -26.91
C LEU A 34 17.44 -38.10 -27.87
N VAL A 35 17.48 -39.43 -27.73
CA VAL A 35 18.28 -40.30 -28.62
C VAL A 35 17.82 -40.17 -30.08
N ALA A 36 16.51 -40.16 -30.32
CA ALA A 36 15.97 -40.01 -31.67
C ALA A 36 16.40 -38.67 -32.30
N LEU A 37 16.29 -37.56 -31.56
CA LEU A 37 16.64 -36.22 -32.03
C LEU A 37 18.15 -35.99 -32.17
N LYS A 38 18.98 -36.62 -31.33
CA LYS A 38 20.45 -36.58 -31.46
C LYS A 38 20.94 -37.34 -32.69
N LEU A 39 20.26 -38.42 -33.07
CA LEU A 39 20.61 -39.22 -34.25
C LEU A 39 20.02 -38.66 -35.56
N CYS A 40 18.84 -38.05 -35.50
CA CYS A 40 18.11 -37.49 -36.63
C CYS A 40 17.63 -36.05 -36.33
N PRO A 41 18.51 -35.03 -36.42
CA PRO A 41 18.16 -33.63 -36.14
C PRO A 41 17.07 -33.04 -37.05
N GLU A 42 16.87 -33.62 -38.24
CA GLU A 42 15.81 -33.25 -39.18
C GLU A 42 14.39 -33.44 -38.62
N TRP A 43 14.21 -34.27 -37.58
CA TRP A 43 12.93 -34.48 -36.90
C TRP A 43 12.60 -33.40 -35.85
N LYS A 44 13.48 -32.42 -35.63
CA LYS A 44 13.25 -31.37 -34.63
C LYS A 44 11.93 -30.62 -34.85
N SER A 45 11.57 -30.28 -36.08
CA SER A 45 10.32 -29.58 -36.38
C SER A 45 9.08 -30.44 -36.10
N GLU A 46 9.13 -31.72 -36.45
CA GLU A 46 8.04 -32.68 -36.27
C GLU A 46 7.83 -33.01 -34.78
N LEU A 47 8.92 -33.25 -34.05
CA LEU A 47 8.87 -33.69 -32.65
C LEU A 47 8.89 -32.54 -31.64
N LYS A 48 9.04 -31.27 -32.07
CA LYS A 48 9.14 -30.08 -31.21
C LYS A 48 8.10 -30.11 -30.08
N LYS A 49 6.82 -30.18 -30.45
CA LYS A 49 5.68 -30.12 -29.52
C LYS A 49 5.59 -31.33 -28.59
N VAL A 50 5.82 -32.54 -29.11
CA VAL A 50 5.78 -33.76 -28.30
C VAL A 50 6.92 -33.76 -27.30
N PHE A 51 8.11 -33.31 -27.71
CA PHE A 51 9.28 -33.18 -26.87
C PHE A 51 9.04 -32.18 -25.73
N SER A 52 8.61 -30.94 -26.04
CA SER A 52 8.36 -29.93 -25.00
C SER A 52 7.26 -30.34 -24.03
N THR A 53 6.16 -30.92 -24.52
CA THR A 53 5.06 -31.41 -23.67
C THR A 53 5.53 -32.54 -22.75
N THR A 54 6.31 -33.50 -23.29
CA THR A 54 6.86 -34.61 -22.51
C THR A 54 7.79 -34.12 -21.40
N LEU A 55 8.68 -33.18 -21.72
CA LEU A 55 9.61 -32.60 -20.77
C LEU A 55 8.88 -31.77 -19.71
N SER A 56 7.86 -30.99 -20.07
CA SER A 56 7.07 -30.21 -19.12
C SER A 56 6.41 -31.10 -18.06
N ILE A 57 5.67 -32.13 -18.51
CA ILE A 57 4.97 -33.04 -17.59
C ILE A 57 5.96 -33.84 -16.75
N TRP A 58 7.06 -34.30 -17.36
CA TRP A 58 8.09 -35.03 -16.61
C TRP A 58 8.80 -34.14 -15.59
N GLY A 59 9.06 -32.88 -15.95
CA GLY A 59 9.67 -31.89 -15.06
C GLY A 59 8.79 -31.56 -13.87
N GLU A 60 7.49 -31.38 -14.06
CA GLU A 60 6.52 -31.19 -12.97
C GLU A 60 6.49 -32.38 -12.00
N LEU A 61 6.55 -33.62 -12.53
CA LEU A 61 6.60 -34.82 -11.70
C LEU A 61 7.90 -34.90 -10.88
N LEU A 62 9.05 -34.60 -11.49
CA LEU A 62 10.34 -34.59 -10.80
C LEU A 62 10.39 -33.50 -9.71
N GLU A 63 9.84 -32.32 -9.99
CA GLU A 63 9.71 -31.23 -9.02
C GLU A 63 8.83 -31.64 -7.84
N GLY A 64 7.68 -32.27 -8.09
CA GLY A 64 6.78 -32.79 -7.04
C GLY A 64 7.40 -33.90 -6.19
N GLU A 65 8.36 -34.66 -6.75
CA GLU A 65 9.16 -35.66 -6.03
C GLU A 65 10.39 -35.06 -5.31
N GLY A 66 10.66 -33.75 -5.47
CA GLY A 66 11.87 -33.09 -4.93
C GLY A 66 13.18 -33.51 -5.59
N ARG A 67 13.13 -34.09 -6.80
CA ARG A 67 14.30 -34.61 -7.53
C ARG A 67 14.92 -33.55 -8.45
N TYR A 68 15.39 -32.47 -7.85
CA TYR A 68 15.88 -31.29 -8.58
C TYR A 68 17.14 -31.59 -9.43
N ASP A 69 18.04 -32.45 -8.97
CA ASP A 69 19.23 -32.83 -9.75
C ASP A 69 18.86 -33.52 -11.07
N ASP A 70 17.86 -34.40 -11.04
CA ASP A 70 17.38 -35.09 -12.25
C ASP A 70 16.60 -34.13 -13.15
N LEU A 71 15.84 -33.22 -12.56
CA LEU A 71 15.12 -32.16 -13.26
C LEU A 71 16.09 -31.30 -14.09
N PHE A 72 17.11 -30.74 -13.46
CA PHE A 72 18.07 -29.87 -14.13
C PHE A 72 18.90 -30.61 -15.17
N LYS A 73 19.28 -31.87 -14.92
CA LYS A 73 19.92 -32.72 -15.95
C LYS A 73 19.03 -32.95 -17.16
N CYS A 74 17.72 -33.14 -16.97
CA CYS A 74 16.79 -33.29 -18.08
C CYS A 74 16.74 -32.01 -18.93
N TYR A 75 16.66 -30.84 -18.29
CA TYR A 75 16.66 -29.56 -19.00
C TYR A 75 18.00 -29.25 -19.68
N GLU A 76 19.14 -29.57 -19.05
CA GLU A 76 20.46 -29.46 -19.66
C GLU A 76 20.54 -30.29 -20.95
N GLN A 77 20.16 -31.58 -20.89
CA GLN A 77 20.09 -32.45 -22.06
C GLN A 77 19.09 -31.97 -23.12
N ALA A 78 18.01 -31.33 -22.70
CA ALA A 78 17.03 -30.75 -23.60
C ALA A 78 17.60 -29.56 -24.36
N LEU A 79 18.33 -28.67 -23.68
CA LEU A 79 18.97 -27.50 -24.28
C LEU A 79 20.12 -27.87 -25.23
N GLU A 80 20.78 -29.02 -25.05
CA GLU A 80 21.73 -29.55 -26.06
C GLU A 80 21.06 -29.84 -27.41
N VAL A 81 19.78 -30.25 -27.40
CA VAL A 81 19.02 -30.57 -28.61
C VAL A 81 18.25 -29.36 -29.12
N PHE A 82 17.70 -28.57 -28.21
CA PHE A 82 16.82 -27.43 -28.45
C PHE A 82 17.30 -26.20 -27.65
N ALA A 83 18.45 -25.64 -28.03
CA ALA A 83 19.02 -24.45 -27.38
C ALA A 83 18.07 -23.24 -27.47
N ASP A 84 17.47 -23.03 -28.64
CA ASP A 84 16.61 -21.89 -28.95
C ASP A 84 15.12 -22.30 -28.98
N HIS A 85 14.65 -23.00 -27.95
CA HIS A 85 13.24 -23.38 -27.83
C HIS A 85 12.56 -22.64 -26.69
N GLU A 86 11.63 -21.74 -27.05
CA GLU A 86 10.94 -20.80 -26.18
C GLU A 86 10.24 -21.46 -24.99
N GLU A 87 9.51 -22.56 -25.21
CA GLU A 87 8.81 -23.31 -24.15
C GLU A 87 9.77 -24.02 -23.19
N VAL A 88 10.86 -24.63 -23.70
CA VAL A 88 11.85 -25.32 -22.87
C VAL A 88 12.59 -24.33 -21.97
N LEU A 89 13.03 -23.19 -22.54
CA LEU A 89 13.66 -22.09 -21.80
C LEU A 89 12.71 -21.52 -20.74
N ASN A 90 11.46 -21.24 -21.11
CA ASN A 90 10.45 -20.75 -20.18
C ASN A 90 10.18 -21.74 -19.04
N ASN A 91 10.06 -23.03 -19.32
CA ASN A 91 9.74 -24.00 -18.29
C ASN A 91 10.91 -24.19 -17.32
N LEU A 92 12.16 -24.19 -17.82
CA LEU A 92 13.36 -24.16 -16.96
C LEU A 92 13.36 -22.92 -16.06
N GLY A 93 13.12 -21.73 -16.64
CA GLY A 93 12.98 -20.49 -15.88
C GLY A 93 11.88 -20.58 -14.82
N ALA A 94 10.76 -21.23 -15.13
CA ALA A 94 9.65 -21.40 -14.19
C ALA A 94 9.99 -22.31 -13.00
N HIS A 95 10.77 -23.37 -13.22
CA HIS A 95 11.29 -24.21 -12.12
C HIS A 95 12.26 -23.42 -11.23
N LEU A 96 13.19 -22.68 -11.83
CA LEU A 96 14.14 -21.83 -11.10
C LEU A 96 13.42 -20.74 -10.28
N TYR A 97 12.39 -20.13 -10.87
CA TYR A 97 11.55 -19.13 -10.21
C TYR A 97 10.86 -19.70 -8.96
N ARG A 98 10.27 -20.91 -9.06
CA ARG A 98 9.63 -21.58 -7.90
C ARG A 98 10.61 -21.98 -6.80
N LEU A 99 11.86 -22.23 -7.16
CA LEU A 99 12.95 -22.52 -6.22
C LEU A 99 13.61 -21.26 -5.62
N GLY A 100 13.18 -20.06 -6.02
CA GLY A 100 13.75 -18.79 -5.54
C GLY A 100 15.03 -18.35 -6.24
N HIS A 101 15.48 -19.05 -7.30
CA HIS A 101 16.63 -18.67 -8.13
C HIS A 101 16.22 -17.61 -9.16
N LEU A 102 15.87 -16.42 -8.67
CA LEU A 102 15.23 -15.37 -9.47
C LEU A 102 16.13 -14.79 -10.57
N GLN A 103 17.44 -14.66 -10.34
CA GLN A 103 18.36 -14.11 -11.35
C GLN A 103 18.50 -15.05 -12.55
N GLU A 104 18.71 -16.34 -12.29
CA GLU A 104 18.81 -17.39 -13.31
C GLU A 104 17.48 -17.55 -14.04
N ALA A 105 16.35 -17.53 -13.30
CA ALA A 105 15.02 -17.55 -13.90
C ALA A 105 14.81 -16.38 -14.88
N CYS A 106 15.15 -15.15 -14.47
CA CYS A 106 15.09 -13.97 -15.34
C CYS A 106 15.91 -14.14 -16.62
N LEU A 107 17.09 -14.78 -16.55
CA LEU A 107 17.94 -15.02 -17.71
C LEU A 107 17.25 -15.94 -18.73
N TYR A 108 16.70 -17.07 -18.28
CA TYR A 108 16.00 -18.00 -19.18
C TYR A 108 14.70 -17.42 -19.76
N PHE A 109 13.94 -16.64 -18.99
CA PHE A 109 12.76 -15.97 -19.54
C PHE A 109 13.12 -14.93 -20.60
N ARG A 110 14.24 -14.20 -20.45
CA ARG A 110 14.75 -13.30 -21.49
C ARG A 110 15.18 -14.06 -22.73
N GLN A 111 15.96 -15.13 -22.57
CA GLN A 111 16.36 -15.98 -23.70
C GLN A 111 15.13 -16.49 -24.47
N ALA A 112 14.06 -16.91 -23.78
CA ALA A 112 12.82 -17.31 -24.43
C ALA A 112 12.16 -16.16 -25.22
N GLN A 113 12.23 -14.92 -24.71
CA GLN A 113 11.75 -13.72 -25.39
C GLN A 113 12.64 -13.29 -26.56
N ASP A 114 13.96 -13.49 -26.47
CA ASP A 114 14.90 -13.23 -27.58
C ASP A 114 14.68 -14.20 -28.74
N VAL A 115 14.34 -15.46 -28.43
CA VAL A 115 13.95 -16.49 -29.42
C VAL A 115 12.58 -16.16 -30.03
N CYS A 116 11.60 -15.78 -29.22
CA CYS A 116 10.26 -15.43 -29.67
C CYS A 116 9.67 -14.28 -28.85
N SER A 117 9.72 -13.07 -29.42
CA SER A 117 9.24 -11.85 -28.75
C SER A 117 7.77 -11.91 -28.37
N ASP A 118 6.95 -12.60 -29.18
CA ASP A 118 5.51 -12.72 -28.96
C ASP A 118 5.14 -13.90 -28.03
N PHE A 119 6.12 -14.58 -27.43
CA PHE A 119 5.87 -15.68 -26.51
C PHE A 119 5.40 -15.18 -25.13
N LEU A 120 4.10 -14.89 -25.05
CA LEU A 120 3.45 -14.29 -23.88
C LEU A 120 3.71 -15.00 -22.53
N PRO A 121 3.81 -16.34 -22.42
CA PRO A 121 4.13 -16.98 -21.15
C PRO A 121 5.47 -16.53 -20.57
N ALA A 122 6.52 -16.46 -21.39
CA ALA A 122 7.83 -15.99 -20.94
C ALA A 122 7.82 -14.52 -20.56
N LEU A 123 7.12 -13.66 -21.31
CA LEU A 123 6.97 -12.25 -20.97
C LEU A 123 6.30 -12.07 -19.59
N LYS A 124 5.20 -12.79 -19.33
CA LYS A 124 4.49 -12.74 -18.04
C LYS A 124 5.39 -13.22 -16.91
N ASN A 125 6.05 -14.36 -17.09
CA ASN A 125 6.95 -14.92 -16.09
C ASN A 125 8.16 -14.01 -15.82
N LEU A 126 8.74 -13.40 -16.86
CA LEU A 126 9.81 -12.41 -16.71
C LEU A 126 9.37 -11.21 -15.89
N GLN A 127 8.17 -10.67 -16.16
CA GLN A 127 7.64 -9.53 -15.41
C GLN A 127 7.42 -9.86 -13.94
N SER A 128 6.79 -11.00 -13.64
CA SER A 128 6.60 -11.47 -12.26
C SER A 128 7.93 -11.69 -11.55
N CYS A 129 8.89 -12.34 -12.22
CA CYS A 129 10.22 -12.59 -11.69
C CYS A 129 10.99 -11.29 -11.41
N CYS A 130 10.94 -10.33 -12.33
CA CYS A 130 11.57 -9.02 -12.13
C CYS A 130 10.96 -8.26 -10.95
N ASN A 131 9.63 -8.30 -10.78
CA ASN A 131 8.94 -7.66 -9.66
C ASN A 131 9.34 -8.25 -8.31
N LEU A 132 9.58 -9.57 -8.23
CA LEU A 132 10.07 -10.21 -7.01
C LEU A 132 11.57 -10.01 -6.77
N ALA A 133 12.37 -9.97 -7.83
CA ALA A 133 13.82 -9.90 -7.72
C ALA A 133 14.31 -8.53 -7.22
N VAL A 134 13.65 -7.46 -7.67
CA VAL A 134 13.97 -6.07 -7.32
C VAL A 134 12.68 -5.33 -7.07
N GLU A 135 12.52 -4.79 -5.87
CA GLU A 135 11.33 -3.99 -5.57
C GLU A 135 11.33 -2.68 -6.36
N ARG A 136 10.14 -2.21 -6.71
CA ARG A 136 9.99 -1.13 -7.71
C ARG A 136 10.42 0.23 -7.19
N TRP A 137 10.39 0.45 -5.88
CA TRP A 137 10.83 1.69 -5.26
C TRP A 137 12.33 1.93 -5.41
N HIS A 138 13.17 0.90 -5.61
CA HIS A 138 14.61 1.08 -5.86
C HIS A 138 14.90 2.02 -7.04
N TYR A 139 14.11 1.99 -8.10
CA TYR A 139 14.30 2.90 -9.24
C TYR A 139 14.05 4.35 -8.83
N ARG A 140 12.97 4.60 -8.07
CA ARG A 140 12.61 5.94 -7.57
C ARG A 140 13.69 6.45 -6.61
N MET A 141 14.15 5.61 -5.68
CA MET A 141 15.23 5.94 -4.74
C MET A 141 16.54 6.28 -5.44
N LEU A 142 16.96 5.47 -6.42
CA LEU A 142 18.20 5.71 -7.16
C LEU A 142 18.13 6.93 -8.08
N ASN A 143 16.95 7.27 -8.58
CA ASN A 143 16.74 8.50 -9.35
C ASN A 143 16.62 9.75 -8.46
N ASP A 144 16.45 9.61 -7.15
CA ASP A 144 16.38 10.73 -6.22
C ASP A 144 17.77 11.30 -5.93
N ASN A 145 18.14 12.31 -6.70
CA ASN A 145 19.44 12.97 -6.56
C ASN A 145 19.59 13.71 -5.22
N ARG A 146 18.50 14.28 -4.67
CA ARG A 146 18.56 15.01 -3.39
C ARG A 146 18.90 14.04 -2.26
N ARG A 147 18.23 12.88 -2.22
CA ARG A 147 18.53 11.77 -1.30
C ARG A 147 19.98 11.32 -1.46
N ASN A 148 20.41 11.01 -2.68
CA ASN A 148 21.75 10.47 -2.94
C ASN A 148 22.86 11.46 -2.51
N GLN A 149 22.73 12.74 -2.85
CA GLN A 149 23.72 13.76 -2.48
C GLN A 149 23.74 14.04 -0.97
N GLY A 150 22.57 14.01 -0.32
CA GLY A 150 22.46 14.18 1.13
C GLY A 150 23.23 13.08 1.88
N PHE A 151 22.96 11.81 1.55
CA PHE A 151 23.66 10.68 2.16
C PHE A 151 25.16 10.70 1.86
N ARG A 152 25.56 10.95 0.60
CA ARG A 152 26.98 11.05 0.23
C ARG A 152 27.70 12.09 1.09
N SER A 153 27.13 13.29 1.21
CA SER A 153 27.73 14.39 1.97
C SER A 153 27.85 14.07 3.47
N ALA A 154 26.80 13.49 4.07
CA ALA A 154 26.80 13.10 5.48
C ALA A 154 27.84 11.99 5.77
N ILE A 155 27.89 10.97 4.92
CA ILE A 155 28.86 9.87 5.02
C ILE A 155 30.29 10.42 4.87
N THR A 156 30.55 11.27 3.86
CA THR A 156 31.87 11.89 3.66
C THR A 156 32.33 12.67 4.89
N ARG A 157 31.44 13.46 5.51
CA ARG A 157 31.78 14.21 6.73
C ARG A 157 32.03 13.29 7.92
N ALA A 158 31.21 12.25 8.12
CA ALA A 158 31.41 11.30 9.22
C ALA A 158 32.74 10.54 9.09
N VAL A 159 33.04 10.00 7.91
CA VAL A 159 34.33 9.32 7.67
C VAL A 159 35.50 10.29 7.86
N GLY A 160 35.40 11.53 7.37
CA GLY A 160 36.40 12.58 7.58
C GLY A 160 36.59 13.00 9.05
N GLN A 161 35.61 12.74 9.92
CA GLN A 161 35.70 12.95 11.37
C GLN A 161 36.30 11.74 12.12
N GLY A 162 36.67 10.67 11.42
CA GLY A 162 37.30 9.49 11.99
C GLY A 162 36.39 8.28 12.17
N PHE A 163 35.10 8.37 11.80
CA PHE A 163 34.18 7.23 11.77
C PHE A 163 34.39 6.40 10.50
N ASN A 164 35.52 5.70 10.42
CA ASN A 164 36.06 5.11 9.19
C ASN A 164 35.93 3.58 9.09
N THR A 165 35.29 2.92 10.06
CA THR A 165 34.81 1.53 9.93
C THR A 165 33.29 1.52 9.84
N VAL A 166 32.74 1.08 8.71
CA VAL A 166 31.36 1.34 8.30
C VAL A 166 30.58 0.04 8.10
N LEU A 167 29.33 0.00 8.59
CA LEU A 167 28.33 -0.99 8.21
C LEU A 167 27.13 -0.31 7.53
N ASP A 168 26.87 -0.70 6.30
CA ASP A 168 25.69 -0.33 5.51
C ASP A 168 24.60 -1.40 5.68
N ILE A 169 23.55 -1.08 6.44
CA ILE A 169 22.44 -1.99 6.76
C ILE A 169 21.27 -1.76 5.80
N GLY A 170 20.86 -2.82 5.09
CA GLY A 170 19.88 -2.72 4.01
C GLY A 170 20.53 -2.13 2.77
N CYS A 171 21.69 -2.68 2.38
CA CYS A 171 22.57 -2.00 1.42
C CYS A 171 21.96 -1.86 0.01
N GLY A 172 20.96 -2.67 -0.34
CA GLY A 172 20.31 -2.62 -1.65
C GLY A 172 21.32 -2.81 -2.78
N THR A 173 21.57 -1.76 -3.57
CA THR A 173 22.57 -1.79 -4.66
C THR A 173 24.02 -1.59 -4.20
N GLY A 174 24.23 -1.25 -2.93
CA GLY A 174 25.55 -0.90 -2.37
C GLY A 174 25.96 0.55 -2.60
N ILE A 175 25.06 1.44 -3.03
CA ILE A 175 25.39 2.85 -3.32
C ILE A 175 25.95 3.59 -2.08
N LEU A 176 25.43 3.33 -0.88
CA LEU A 176 25.91 3.96 0.35
C LEU A 176 27.29 3.44 0.75
N SER A 177 27.53 2.13 0.57
CA SER A 177 28.85 1.51 0.69
C SER A 177 29.89 2.11 -0.28
N LEU A 178 29.48 2.46 -1.50
CA LEU A 178 30.33 3.15 -2.47
C LEU A 178 30.70 4.57 -1.99
N PHE A 179 29.75 5.32 -1.41
CA PHE A 179 30.03 6.63 -0.81
C PHE A 179 31.01 6.53 0.36
N ALA A 180 30.87 5.53 1.24
CA ALA A 180 31.81 5.29 2.34
C ALA A 180 33.21 4.94 1.83
N THR A 181 33.29 4.10 0.78
CA THR A 181 34.55 3.74 0.13
C THR A 181 35.23 4.95 -0.50
N GLU A 182 34.46 5.79 -1.21
CA GLU A 182 34.94 7.04 -1.80
C GLU A 182 35.44 8.02 -0.74
N ALA A 183 34.76 8.11 0.40
CA ALA A 183 35.14 8.97 1.52
C ALA A 183 36.43 8.54 2.22
N GLY A 184 36.96 7.35 1.90
CA GLY A 184 38.19 6.83 2.50
C GLY A 184 37.98 6.01 3.78
N ALA A 185 36.82 5.37 3.94
CA ALA A 185 36.62 4.38 4.99
C ALA A 185 37.68 3.26 4.89
N ILE A 186 38.20 2.82 6.03
CA ILE A 186 39.24 1.78 6.13
C ILE A 186 38.62 0.40 5.93
N GLU A 187 37.45 0.16 6.53
CA GLU A 187 36.70 -1.08 6.38
C GLU A 187 35.22 -0.76 6.10
N VAL A 188 34.66 -1.40 5.07
CA VAL A 188 33.24 -1.26 4.72
C VAL A 188 32.61 -2.65 4.64
N PHE A 189 31.58 -2.85 5.45
CA PHE A 189 30.72 -4.02 5.42
C PHE A 189 29.33 -3.58 4.94
N ALA A 190 28.68 -4.42 4.16
CA ALA A 190 27.29 -4.17 3.75
C ALA A 190 26.47 -5.45 3.95
N CYS A 191 25.27 -5.31 4.49
CA CYS A 191 24.35 -6.43 4.65
C CYS A 191 22.98 -6.16 4.06
N ASP A 192 22.39 -7.21 3.49
CA ASP A 192 21.02 -7.20 2.99
C ASP A 192 20.39 -8.60 3.15
N GLY A 193 19.11 -8.62 3.52
CA GLY A 193 18.35 -9.87 3.66
C GLY A 193 18.01 -10.50 2.31
N SER A 194 17.85 -9.69 1.25
CA SER A 194 17.50 -10.16 -0.08
C SER A 194 18.71 -10.73 -0.81
N HIS A 195 18.66 -12.02 -1.10
CA HIS A 195 19.71 -12.69 -1.88
C HIS A 195 19.89 -12.04 -3.27
N SER A 196 18.77 -11.69 -3.92
CA SER A 196 18.78 -11.05 -5.24
C SER A 196 19.46 -9.69 -5.22
N MET A 197 19.23 -8.89 -4.16
CA MET A 197 19.87 -7.59 -3.99
C MET A 197 21.35 -7.72 -3.68
N VAL A 198 21.78 -8.67 -2.83
CA VAL A 198 23.21 -8.90 -2.57
C VAL A 198 23.96 -9.31 -3.84
N GLN A 199 23.39 -10.20 -4.65
CA GLN A 199 23.99 -10.58 -5.93
C GLN A 199 24.05 -9.39 -6.92
N LEU A 200 23.04 -8.51 -6.91
CA LEU A 200 23.05 -7.29 -7.72
C LEU A 200 24.13 -6.32 -7.21
N ALA A 201 24.21 -6.08 -5.89
CA ALA A 201 25.22 -5.25 -5.26
C ALA A 201 26.64 -5.74 -5.59
N ALA A 202 26.88 -7.06 -5.59
CA ALA A 202 28.19 -7.62 -5.96
C ALA A 202 28.63 -7.19 -7.37
N LYS A 203 27.72 -7.26 -8.35
CA LYS A 203 27.97 -6.81 -9.74
C LYS A 203 28.22 -5.30 -9.82
N VAL A 204 27.45 -4.52 -9.06
CA VAL A 204 27.63 -3.06 -8.96
C VAL A 204 28.99 -2.71 -8.34
N LEU A 205 29.39 -3.36 -7.24
CA LEU A 205 30.68 -3.11 -6.60
C LEU A 205 31.86 -3.50 -7.51
N GLU A 206 31.76 -4.62 -8.23
CA GLU A 206 32.76 -5.04 -9.21
C GLU A 206 32.93 -3.98 -10.32
N ALA A 207 31.82 -3.51 -10.88
CA ALA A 207 31.82 -2.48 -11.92
C ALA A 207 32.46 -1.15 -11.49
N ASN A 208 32.39 -0.84 -10.19
CA ASN A 208 32.88 0.40 -9.61
C ASN A 208 34.22 0.22 -8.87
N ASN A 209 34.96 -0.87 -9.11
CA ASN A 209 36.27 -1.16 -8.51
C ASN A 209 36.26 -1.15 -6.97
N ALA A 210 35.17 -1.65 -6.38
CA ALA A 210 34.93 -1.70 -4.95
C ALA A 210 34.70 -3.12 -4.41
N ALA A 211 34.72 -4.16 -5.25
CA ALA A 211 34.51 -5.55 -4.84
C ALA A 211 35.47 -6.02 -3.73
N ASP A 212 36.75 -5.65 -3.81
CA ASP A 212 37.75 -5.99 -2.78
C ASP A 212 37.72 -5.06 -1.56
N LYS A 213 36.93 -3.97 -1.61
CA LYS A 213 36.88 -2.92 -0.58
C LYS A 213 35.65 -3.04 0.33
N VAL A 214 34.59 -3.67 -0.17
CA VAL A 214 33.32 -3.82 0.53
C VAL A 214 33.02 -5.30 0.74
N LYS A 215 32.90 -5.74 1.99
CA LYS A 215 32.49 -7.11 2.31
C LYS A 215 30.96 -7.20 2.37
N LEU A 216 30.37 -7.82 1.35
CA LEU A 216 28.94 -8.12 1.31
C LEU A 216 28.56 -9.33 2.15
N ILE A 217 27.45 -9.22 2.89
CA ILE A 217 26.91 -10.28 3.76
C ILE A 217 25.41 -10.42 3.49
N ASN A 218 24.98 -11.59 3.02
CA ASN A 218 23.54 -11.88 2.84
C ASN A 218 22.91 -12.37 4.14
N LYS A 219 22.61 -11.42 5.04
CA LYS A 219 21.93 -11.61 6.32
C LYS A 219 21.15 -10.35 6.68
N LEU A 220 20.09 -10.52 7.47
CA LEU A 220 19.52 -9.40 8.22
C LEU A 220 20.53 -8.93 9.27
N SER A 221 20.49 -7.64 9.62
CA SER A 221 21.40 -7.05 10.61
C SER A 221 21.29 -7.73 11.98
N TYR A 222 20.10 -8.17 12.37
CA TYR A 222 19.83 -8.90 13.62
C TYR A 222 20.56 -10.24 13.73
N ASP A 223 20.93 -10.83 12.59
CA ASP A 223 21.63 -12.12 12.53
C ASP A 223 23.15 -11.97 12.45
N LEU A 224 23.65 -10.74 12.35
CA LEU A 224 25.08 -10.46 12.31
C LEU A 224 25.70 -10.64 13.69
N LYS A 225 26.79 -11.42 13.74
CA LYS A 225 27.51 -11.70 14.98
C LYS A 225 28.94 -11.20 14.92
N VAL A 226 29.41 -10.60 16.00
CA VAL A 226 30.82 -10.29 16.24
C VAL A 226 31.40 -11.40 17.13
N PRO A 227 32.49 -12.11 16.76
CA PRO A 227 33.38 -11.85 15.62
C PRO A 227 33.07 -12.67 14.33
N GLN A 228 31.99 -13.46 14.29
CA GLN A 228 31.77 -14.46 13.22
C GLN A 228 31.59 -13.83 11.83
N ASP A 229 30.73 -12.81 11.73
CA ASP A 229 30.39 -12.15 10.47
C ASP A 229 31.22 -10.87 10.27
N LEU A 230 31.37 -10.12 11.36
CA LEU A 230 32.16 -8.89 11.46
C LEU A 230 33.36 -9.12 12.39
N PRO A 231 34.58 -8.69 12.06
CA PRO A 231 35.76 -8.92 12.89
C PRO A 231 35.69 -8.20 14.24
N SER A 232 35.04 -7.04 14.29
CA SER A 232 34.83 -6.24 15.49
C SER A 232 33.58 -5.36 15.32
N ARG A 233 33.18 -4.67 16.38
CA ARG A 233 32.18 -3.61 16.31
C ARG A 233 32.71 -2.42 15.51
N LEU A 234 31.84 -1.72 14.81
CA LEU A 234 32.20 -0.69 13.83
C LEU A 234 31.87 0.71 14.35
N SER A 235 32.48 1.72 13.75
CA SER A 235 32.38 3.12 14.18
C SER A 235 31.19 3.88 13.59
N LEU A 236 30.72 3.46 12.41
CA LEU A 236 29.62 4.08 11.68
C LEU A 236 28.62 3.04 11.22
N ILE A 237 27.35 3.24 11.56
CA ILE A 237 26.22 2.57 10.93
C ILE A 237 25.59 3.54 9.95
N VAL A 238 25.35 3.09 8.72
CA VAL A 238 24.53 3.79 7.74
C VAL A 238 23.34 2.89 7.41
N THR A 239 22.13 3.44 7.40
CA THR A 239 20.94 2.68 7.00
C THR A 239 19.92 3.60 6.34
N GLU A 240 19.14 3.05 5.42
CA GLU A 240 17.96 3.69 4.83
C GLU A 240 16.80 2.70 4.80
N THR A 241 16.55 2.04 5.93
CA THR A 241 15.43 1.11 6.12
C THR A 241 14.18 1.87 6.56
N LEU A 242 13.66 2.73 5.67
CA LEU A 242 12.63 3.73 5.95
C LEU A 242 11.49 3.66 4.93
N ASP A 243 10.25 3.63 5.43
CA ASP A 243 9.04 3.74 4.60
C ASP A 243 8.36 5.13 4.75
N ALA A 244 7.21 5.34 4.10
CA ALA A 244 6.45 6.59 4.19
C ALA A 244 6.04 6.97 5.63
N GLY A 245 5.81 5.96 6.49
CA GLY A 245 5.50 6.12 7.90
C GLY A 245 6.72 6.19 8.83
N LEU A 246 7.93 6.31 8.27
CA LEU A 246 9.24 6.27 8.92
C LEU A 246 9.63 4.92 9.53
N PHE A 247 8.69 4.19 10.14
CA PHE A 247 8.98 3.01 10.97
C PHE A 247 8.69 1.66 10.34
N GLY A 248 7.92 1.59 9.24
CA GLY A 248 7.38 0.36 8.65
C GLY A 248 8.43 -0.66 8.22
N GLU A 249 9.67 -0.22 7.96
CA GLU A 249 10.84 -1.06 7.67
C GLU A 249 11.72 -1.34 8.90
N HIS A 250 11.17 -1.15 10.11
CA HIS A 250 11.77 -1.51 11.38
C HIS A 250 13.10 -0.80 11.71
N ILE A 251 13.28 0.46 11.28
CA ILE A 251 14.51 1.21 11.57
C ILE A 251 14.82 1.30 13.08
N LEU A 252 13.81 1.48 13.93
CA LEU A 252 14.01 1.63 15.38
C LEU A 252 14.66 0.37 15.98
N GLN A 253 14.14 -0.81 15.62
CA GLN A 253 14.69 -2.09 16.04
C GLN A 253 16.09 -2.30 15.44
N THR A 254 16.28 -1.93 14.17
CA THR A 254 17.53 -2.12 13.45
C THR A 254 18.65 -1.32 14.12
N VAL A 255 18.37 -0.05 14.42
CA VAL A 255 19.32 0.86 15.06
C VAL A 255 19.54 0.48 16.53
N SER A 256 18.48 0.11 17.27
CA SER A 256 18.60 -0.37 18.65
C SER A 256 19.51 -1.60 18.74
N HIS A 257 19.30 -2.60 17.88
CA HIS A 257 20.17 -3.77 17.80
C HIS A 257 21.61 -3.39 17.41
N ALA A 258 21.78 -2.44 16.50
CA ALA A 258 23.10 -2.00 16.09
C ALA A 258 23.87 -1.36 17.26
N TRP A 259 23.23 -0.51 18.07
CA TRP A 259 23.82 0.01 19.31
C TRP A 259 24.23 -1.10 20.28
N ASP A 260 23.35 -2.08 20.48
CA ASP A 260 23.58 -3.16 21.43
C ASP A 260 24.72 -4.09 21.01
N SER A 261 24.86 -4.37 19.70
CA SER A 261 25.66 -5.51 19.21
C SER A 261 26.74 -5.16 18.20
N LEU A 262 26.55 -4.12 17.38
CA LEU A 262 27.34 -3.91 16.15
C LEU A 262 28.19 -2.62 16.20
N LEU A 263 27.78 -1.63 16.99
CA LEU A 263 28.42 -0.31 17.07
C LEU A 263 29.33 -0.21 18.31
N VAL A 264 30.47 0.47 18.16
CA VAL A 264 31.38 0.76 19.28
C VAL A 264 30.80 1.84 20.20
N PRO A 265 31.21 1.90 21.48
CA PRO A 265 30.92 3.06 22.33
C PRO A 265 31.43 4.36 21.69
N GLY A 266 30.56 5.36 21.59
CA GLY A 266 30.87 6.63 20.91
C GLY A 266 30.86 6.55 19.39
N GLY A 267 30.40 5.45 18.80
CA GLY A 267 30.11 5.34 17.37
C GLY A 267 28.95 6.25 16.94
N ARG A 268 28.58 6.18 15.66
CA ARG A 268 27.55 7.03 15.08
C ARG A 268 26.63 6.28 14.13
N VAL A 269 25.39 6.74 14.06
CA VAL A 269 24.37 6.30 13.09
C VAL A 269 24.04 7.43 12.14
N ILE A 270 23.95 7.12 10.84
CA ILE A 270 23.36 7.94 9.79
C ILE A 270 22.14 7.19 9.23
N PRO A 271 20.93 7.78 9.20
CA PRO A 271 20.59 9.14 9.63
C PRO A 271 20.80 9.36 11.13
N ALA A 272 21.06 10.62 11.52
CA ALA A 272 21.26 11.00 12.91
C ALA A 272 19.95 11.01 13.71
N GLY A 273 18.84 11.39 13.08
CA GLY A 273 17.53 11.44 13.72
C GLY A 273 16.41 11.73 12.73
N ALA A 274 15.18 11.79 13.22
CA ALA A 274 14.00 12.13 12.44
C ALA A 274 12.96 12.91 13.26
N THR A 275 12.21 13.78 12.58
CA THR A 275 10.99 14.41 13.10
C THR A 275 9.80 13.91 12.32
N LEU A 276 8.85 13.27 13.00
CA LEU A 276 7.57 12.88 12.42
C LEU A 276 6.56 14.01 12.59
N TRP A 277 5.98 14.44 11.49
CA TRP A 277 4.94 15.47 11.42
C TRP A 277 3.58 14.84 11.16
N VAL A 278 2.54 15.40 11.76
CA VAL A 278 1.15 15.01 11.49
C VAL A 278 0.27 16.22 11.22
N CYS A 279 -0.75 16.03 10.38
CA CYS A 279 -1.72 17.07 10.08
C CYS A 279 -3.07 16.49 9.64
N ALA A 280 -4.18 17.08 10.12
CA ALA A 280 -5.50 16.78 9.62
C ALA A 280 -5.75 17.48 8.28
N ILE A 281 -6.26 16.75 7.28
CA ILE A 281 -6.53 17.30 5.95
C ILE A 281 -7.94 16.97 5.45
N GLU A 282 -8.43 17.81 4.56
CA GLU A 282 -9.58 17.57 3.73
C GLU A 282 -9.11 17.21 2.31
N CYS A 283 -9.39 15.99 1.86
CA CYS A 283 -9.13 15.54 0.49
C CYS A 283 -10.25 14.59 0.00
N PRO A 284 -11.23 15.10 -0.78
CA PRO A 284 -12.34 14.28 -1.29
C PRO A 284 -11.90 13.09 -2.14
N HIS A 285 -10.79 13.22 -2.89
CA HIS A 285 -10.26 12.13 -3.70
C HIS A 285 -9.77 10.95 -2.85
N LEU A 286 -9.11 11.22 -1.71
CA LEU A 286 -8.73 10.16 -0.77
C LEU A 286 -9.95 9.61 -0.04
N ALA A 287 -10.89 10.47 0.36
CA ALA A 287 -12.11 10.05 1.02
C ALA A 287 -12.91 9.02 0.20
N ALA A 288 -13.03 9.24 -1.11
CA ALA A 288 -13.65 8.32 -2.06
C ALA A 288 -12.98 6.93 -2.15
N ARG A 289 -11.78 6.73 -1.57
CA ARG A 289 -11.14 5.41 -1.51
C ARG A 289 -11.57 4.59 -0.30
N TYR A 290 -12.06 5.26 0.75
CA TYR A 290 -12.38 4.65 2.04
C TYR A 290 -13.87 4.69 2.38
N GLN A 291 -14.61 5.65 1.84
CA GLN A 291 -16.06 5.79 2.06
C GLN A 291 -16.82 6.16 0.78
N LEU A 292 -18.15 6.00 0.80
CA LEU A 292 -19.05 6.40 -0.28
C LEU A 292 -19.33 7.91 -0.19
N GLU A 293 -18.96 8.68 -1.21
CA GLU A 293 -19.00 10.16 -1.15
C GLU A 293 -20.35 10.78 -1.55
N GLU A 294 -20.95 10.30 -2.65
CA GLU A 294 -22.19 10.83 -3.20
C GLU A 294 -23.10 9.68 -3.66
N ASP A 295 -24.41 9.83 -3.44
CA ASP A 295 -25.40 8.94 -4.03
C ASP A 295 -25.72 9.34 -5.47
N SER A 296 -24.99 8.78 -6.44
CA SER A 296 -25.33 8.81 -7.87
C SER A 296 -25.89 7.46 -8.35
N THR A 297 -26.24 6.58 -7.42
CA THR A 297 -26.65 5.20 -7.71
C THR A 297 -28.15 5.06 -7.99
N GLY A 298 -28.96 6.09 -7.71
CA GLY A 298 -30.42 6.05 -7.82
C GLY A 298 -31.10 5.11 -6.80
N LEU A 299 -30.34 4.59 -5.83
CA LEU A 299 -30.81 3.77 -4.72
C LEU A 299 -30.81 4.59 -3.45
N ASP A 300 -31.74 4.31 -2.55
CA ASP A 300 -31.77 4.95 -1.24
C ASP A 300 -30.76 4.29 -0.28
N TRP A 301 -29.83 5.08 0.25
CA TRP A 301 -28.78 4.66 1.20
C TRP A 301 -29.01 5.17 2.63
N ARG A 302 -30.20 5.71 2.95
CA ARG A 302 -30.48 6.25 4.29
C ARG A 302 -30.17 5.22 5.37
N GLY A 303 -29.34 5.61 6.34
CA GLY A 303 -28.92 4.75 7.45
C GLY A 303 -27.82 3.75 7.11
N ILE A 304 -27.23 3.79 5.91
CA ILE A 304 -26.17 2.87 5.46
C ILE A 304 -24.88 3.65 5.24
N HIS A 305 -23.84 3.33 6.00
CA HIS A 305 -22.51 3.88 5.83
C HIS A 305 -21.57 2.79 5.29
N LEU A 306 -20.85 3.06 4.20
CA LEU A 306 -19.87 2.13 3.64
C LEU A 306 -18.47 2.57 4.02
N TYR A 307 -17.68 1.61 4.50
CA TYR A 307 -16.28 1.83 4.79
C TYR A 307 -15.42 0.72 4.21
N SER A 308 -14.23 1.08 3.74
CA SER A 308 -13.20 0.14 3.33
C SER A 308 -11.87 0.59 3.93
N ALA A 309 -11.19 -0.31 4.64
CA ALA A 309 -9.82 -0.13 5.06
C ALA A 309 -8.98 -1.31 4.57
N GLY A 310 -7.71 -1.04 4.28
CA GLY A 310 -6.73 -2.10 4.04
C GLY A 310 -6.44 -2.90 5.31
N GLU A 311 -5.65 -3.97 5.15
CA GLU A 311 -5.08 -4.71 6.28
C GLU A 311 -3.93 -3.93 6.96
N GLU A 312 -3.39 -2.93 6.26
CA GLU A 312 -2.31 -2.08 6.72
C GLU A 312 -2.81 -0.94 7.62
N GLN A 313 -1.92 -0.45 8.50
CA GLN A 313 -2.26 0.63 9.44
C GLN A 313 -2.42 2.00 8.76
N TYR A 314 -1.78 2.19 7.62
CA TYR A 314 -1.85 3.39 6.79
C TYR A 314 -1.60 3.01 5.33
N ASP A 315 -2.11 3.83 4.42
CA ASP A 315 -1.75 3.78 3.01
C ASP A 315 -0.61 4.77 2.71
N CYS A 316 0.05 4.62 1.56
CA CYS A 316 1.13 5.50 1.10
C CYS A 316 0.69 6.29 -0.14
N GLU A 317 0.75 7.62 -0.10
CA GLU A 317 0.32 8.47 -1.22
C GLU A 317 1.27 9.64 -1.49
N ASP A 318 1.57 9.91 -2.77
CA ASP A 318 2.14 11.19 -3.19
C ASP A 318 1.03 12.22 -3.35
N LEU A 319 0.85 13.08 -2.34
CA LEU A 319 -0.22 14.07 -2.32
C LEU A 319 -0.15 15.08 -3.48
N ASN A 320 1.04 15.28 -4.07
CA ASN A 320 1.21 16.20 -5.21
C ASN A 320 0.61 15.65 -6.50
N SER A 321 0.41 14.34 -6.58
CA SER A 321 -0.16 13.65 -7.73
C SER A 321 -1.70 13.56 -7.68
N LEU A 322 -2.31 13.89 -6.54
CA LEU A 322 -3.74 13.64 -6.31
C LEU A 322 -4.64 14.59 -7.11
N PRO A 323 -5.61 14.06 -7.88
CA PRO A 323 -6.62 14.87 -8.55
C PRO A 323 -7.44 15.70 -7.56
N GLY A 324 -7.67 16.98 -7.88
CA GLY A 324 -8.45 17.90 -7.05
C GLY A 324 -7.72 18.47 -5.83
N GLY A 325 -6.50 18.01 -5.54
CA GLY A 325 -5.67 18.51 -4.45
C GLY A 325 -6.21 18.20 -3.05
N PHE A 326 -5.68 18.90 -2.05
CA PHE A 326 -6.04 18.74 -0.64
C PHE A 326 -5.92 20.07 0.11
N ARG A 327 -6.52 20.14 1.29
CA ARG A 327 -6.49 21.32 2.16
C ARG A 327 -6.10 20.94 3.58
N PHE A 328 -5.08 21.59 4.13
CA PHE A 328 -4.78 21.51 5.55
C PHE A 328 -5.89 22.14 6.37
N LEU A 329 -6.40 21.40 7.35
CA LEU A 329 -7.40 21.86 8.31
C LEU A 329 -6.76 22.32 9.63
N THR A 330 -5.59 21.79 9.97
CA THR A 330 -4.75 22.20 11.09
C THR A 330 -3.39 22.68 10.60
N GLU A 331 -2.60 23.33 11.47
CA GLU A 331 -1.15 23.42 11.20
C GLU A 331 -0.50 22.04 11.33
N PRO A 332 0.59 21.76 10.58
CA PRO A 332 1.44 20.62 10.85
C PRO A 332 2.07 20.69 12.24
N VAL A 333 2.00 19.61 13.00
CA VAL A 333 2.63 19.54 14.33
C VAL A 333 3.67 18.42 14.40
N PRO A 334 4.80 18.63 15.10
CA PRO A 334 5.77 17.56 15.34
C PRO A 334 5.18 16.58 16.36
N ALA A 335 4.85 15.38 15.91
CA ALA A 335 4.27 14.32 16.73
C ALA A 335 5.33 13.58 17.54
N LEU A 336 6.45 13.22 16.91
CA LEU A 336 7.51 12.43 17.53
C LEU A 336 8.87 12.90 17.02
N LEU A 337 9.81 13.03 17.95
CA LEU A 337 11.23 13.30 17.68
C LEU A 337 12.02 12.05 18.03
N VAL A 338 12.83 11.59 17.08
CA VAL A 338 13.67 10.40 17.20
C VAL A 338 15.13 10.82 17.01
N ASP A 339 15.95 10.52 17.99
CA ASP A 339 17.41 10.59 17.90
C ASP A 339 17.93 9.16 17.76
N PHE A 340 18.42 8.81 16.56
CA PHE A 340 18.97 7.48 16.29
C PHE A 340 20.32 7.26 16.97
N ASN A 341 20.92 8.29 17.57
CA ASN A 341 22.14 8.19 18.35
C ASN A 341 21.90 8.19 19.87
N ASP A 342 20.65 8.16 20.33
CA ASP A 342 20.26 8.04 21.74
C ASP A 342 19.61 6.66 22.01
N PRO A 343 20.38 5.62 22.39
CA PRO A 343 19.85 4.28 22.60
C PRO A 343 18.82 4.21 23.74
N GLU A 344 18.92 5.07 24.75
CA GLU A 344 17.95 5.11 25.85
C GLU A 344 16.60 5.64 25.33
N GLN A 345 16.61 6.67 24.50
CA GLN A 345 15.40 7.17 23.85
C GLN A 345 14.77 6.11 22.93
N LEU A 346 15.58 5.38 22.17
CA LEU A 346 15.08 4.30 21.31
C LEU A 346 14.35 3.21 22.11
N GLU A 347 14.91 2.78 23.26
CA GLU A 347 14.27 1.81 24.15
C GLU A 347 12.94 2.33 24.73
N GLN A 348 12.89 3.62 25.09
CA GLN A 348 11.66 4.26 25.58
C GLN A 348 10.55 4.29 24.52
N ILE A 349 10.90 4.55 23.26
CA ILE A 349 9.94 4.53 22.13
C ILE A 349 9.48 3.10 21.87
N LEU A 350 10.42 2.13 21.77
CA LEU A 350 10.12 0.72 21.50
C LEU A 350 9.25 0.07 22.58
N SER A 351 9.42 0.48 23.84
CA SER A 351 8.60 -0.03 24.96
C SER A 351 7.20 0.58 25.03
N GLY A 352 6.83 1.49 24.12
CA GLY A 352 5.51 2.13 24.09
C GLY A 352 5.24 3.05 25.28
N LYS A 353 6.28 3.43 26.05
CA LYS A 353 6.15 4.29 27.24
C LYS A 353 5.90 5.77 26.89
N ARG A 354 5.90 6.13 25.60
CA ARG A 354 5.63 7.47 25.09
C ARG A 354 4.27 7.50 24.37
N ASN A 355 3.26 8.07 25.04
CA ASN A 355 2.03 8.50 24.36
C ASN A 355 2.25 9.92 23.84
N ASN A 356 2.25 10.10 22.51
CA ASN A 356 2.40 11.43 21.91
C ASN A 356 1.03 11.97 21.53
N THR A 357 0.39 12.66 22.47
CA THR A 357 -0.87 13.37 22.23
C THR A 357 -0.56 14.82 21.83
N LYS A 358 -1.12 15.28 20.71
CA LYS A 358 -0.95 16.64 20.19
C LYS A 358 -2.29 17.32 20.03
N MET A 359 -2.41 18.49 20.64
CA MET A 359 -3.57 19.37 20.47
C MET A 359 -3.32 20.27 19.27
N CYS A 360 -4.23 20.22 18.29
CA CYS A 360 -4.10 20.94 17.04
C CYS A 360 -5.29 21.89 16.87
N GLU A 361 -5.04 23.19 16.76
CA GLU A 361 -6.09 24.15 16.43
C GLU A 361 -6.53 23.96 14.98
N VAL A 362 -7.84 23.93 14.77
CA VAL A 362 -8.46 23.88 13.45
C VAL A 362 -8.45 25.29 12.86
N LEU A 363 -7.70 25.48 11.79
CA LEU A 363 -7.57 26.76 11.09
C LEU A 363 -8.75 27.03 10.16
N LYS A 364 -9.34 25.96 9.60
CA LYS A 364 -10.40 26.04 8.58
C LYS A 364 -11.47 25.00 8.87
N SER A 365 -12.73 25.41 8.80
CA SER A 365 -13.85 24.47 8.89
C SER A 365 -13.88 23.55 7.67
N GLY A 366 -14.15 22.26 7.89
CA GLY A 366 -14.14 21.25 6.84
C GLY A 366 -14.30 19.83 7.38
N GLU A 367 -14.29 18.88 6.45
CA GLU A 367 -14.36 17.45 6.73
C GLU A 367 -12.94 16.86 6.86
N VAL A 368 -12.61 16.29 8.03
CA VAL A 368 -11.31 15.66 8.26
C VAL A 368 -11.32 14.28 7.61
N HIS A 369 -11.01 14.25 6.32
CA HIS A 369 -11.01 13.02 5.54
C HIS A 369 -9.95 12.02 6.01
N VAL A 370 -8.73 12.50 6.27
CA VAL A 370 -7.60 11.69 6.74
C VAL A 370 -6.68 12.51 7.65
N VAL A 371 -5.88 11.83 8.47
CA VAL A 371 -4.67 12.45 9.04
C VAL A 371 -3.48 12.01 8.19
N LEU A 372 -2.69 12.99 7.79
CA LEU A 372 -1.47 12.80 7.06
C LEU A 372 -0.30 12.73 8.04
N ALA A 373 0.66 11.85 7.78
CA ALA A 373 1.97 11.89 8.39
C ALA A 373 3.09 11.92 7.34
N TRP A 374 4.16 12.63 7.66
CA TRP A 374 5.41 12.65 6.89
C TRP A 374 6.56 12.90 7.85
N PHE A 375 7.80 12.84 7.38
CA PHE A 375 8.96 13.04 8.23
C PHE A 375 10.00 13.98 7.62
N THR A 376 10.80 14.49 8.52
CA THR A 376 12.04 15.18 8.24
C THR A 376 13.17 14.31 8.76
N LEU A 377 14.08 13.88 7.89
CA LEU A 377 15.21 13.02 8.22
C LEU A 377 16.48 13.86 8.37
N GLN A 378 17.01 13.94 9.58
CA GLN A 378 18.28 14.58 9.85
C GLN A 378 19.40 13.58 9.55
N LEU A 379 20.18 13.80 8.49
CA LEU A 379 21.30 12.92 8.16
C LEU A 379 22.51 13.20 9.07
N ASP A 380 22.81 14.48 9.27
CA ASP A 380 23.78 15.00 10.24
C ASP A 380 23.45 16.46 10.57
N ALA A 381 24.34 17.18 11.26
CA ALA A 381 24.11 18.57 11.65
C ALA A 381 23.96 19.59 10.47
N GLN A 382 24.26 19.19 9.23
CA GLN A 382 24.24 20.08 8.06
C GLN A 382 23.24 19.65 6.99
N GLU A 383 22.86 18.37 6.93
CA GLU A 383 21.98 17.83 5.90
C GLU A 383 20.69 17.25 6.48
N GLU A 384 19.60 17.59 5.81
CA GLU A 384 18.24 17.17 6.13
C GLU A 384 17.49 16.81 4.83
N LEU A 385 16.67 15.75 4.89
CA LEU A 385 15.75 15.35 3.82
C LEU A 385 14.32 15.46 4.33
N SER A 386 13.46 16.18 3.61
CA SER A 386 12.05 16.35 3.95
C SER A 386 11.18 15.48 3.04
N THR A 387 10.13 14.86 3.58
CA THR A 387 9.06 14.20 2.81
C THR A 387 7.75 14.99 2.86
N CYS A 388 7.82 16.28 3.25
CA CYS A 388 6.67 17.16 3.32
C CYS A 388 6.03 17.33 1.93
N PRO A 389 4.70 17.16 1.80
CA PRO A 389 4.04 17.22 0.49
C PRO A 389 4.18 18.59 -0.19
N ILE A 390 4.21 19.68 0.57
CA ILE A 390 4.28 21.05 0.02
C ILE A 390 5.70 21.59 -0.17
N ASP A 391 6.72 20.83 0.24
CA ASP A 391 8.11 21.23 0.05
C ASP A 391 8.56 20.96 -1.40
N LYS A 392 9.02 22.02 -2.07
CA LYS A 392 9.51 21.95 -3.46
C LYS A 392 10.86 21.26 -3.59
N HIS A 393 11.59 21.11 -2.49
CA HIS A 393 12.89 20.46 -2.43
C HIS A 393 12.84 19.14 -1.66
N LYS A 394 11.62 18.57 -1.48
CA LYS A 394 11.42 17.28 -0.83
C LYS A 394 12.22 16.18 -1.52
N ALA A 395 12.64 15.18 -0.76
CA ALA A 395 13.06 13.93 -1.32
C ALA A 395 11.87 13.33 -2.09
N GLU A 396 12.10 13.03 -3.35
CA GLU A 396 11.06 12.52 -4.24
C GLU A 396 10.81 11.05 -4.01
N CYS A 397 11.68 10.27 -3.33
CA CYS A 397 11.54 8.82 -3.24
C CYS A 397 10.50 8.28 -2.25
N TRP A 398 10.13 9.05 -1.23
CA TRP A 398 9.13 8.64 -0.25
C TRP A 398 7.78 9.33 -0.47
N ASP A 399 6.72 8.57 -0.21
CA ASP A 399 5.35 9.07 -0.14
C ASP A 399 5.02 9.56 1.27
N GLN A 400 3.78 9.99 1.47
CA GLN A 400 3.26 10.36 2.78
C GLN A 400 2.34 9.25 3.30
N ALA A 401 2.36 9.02 4.61
CA ALA A 401 1.48 8.04 5.26
C ALA A 401 0.08 8.64 5.48
N VAL A 402 -0.94 7.92 5.06
CA VAL A 402 -2.35 8.33 5.08
C VAL A 402 -3.12 7.46 6.08
N PHE A 403 -3.69 8.10 7.10
CA PHE A 403 -4.49 7.46 8.13
C PHE A 403 -5.98 7.77 7.91
N PRO A 404 -6.74 6.86 7.28
CA PRO A 404 -8.18 7.01 7.12
C PRO A 404 -8.93 6.71 8.43
N PHE A 405 -10.15 7.24 8.55
CA PHE A 405 -11.03 7.00 9.69
C PHE A 405 -12.38 6.50 9.25
N VAL A 406 -12.98 5.63 10.07
CA VAL A 406 -14.33 5.09 9.84
C VAL A 406 -15.40 6.19 9.82
N CYS A 407 -15.18 7.30 10.52
CA CYS A 407 -16.14 8.39 10.57
C CYS A 407 -15.39 9.70 10.35
N VAL A 408 -15.72 10.41 9.27
CA VAL A 408 -15.13 11.71 8.93
C VAL A 408 -15.75 12.78 9.82
N PRO A 409 -15.01 13.35 10.79
CA PRO A 409 -15.55 14.40 11.63
C PRO A 409 -15.56 15.72 10.85
N TYR A 410 -16.68 16.44 10.94
CA TYR A 410 -16.72 17.85 10.56
C TYR A 410 -16.20 18.71 11.70
N VAL A 411 -15.21 19.55 11.40
CA VAL A 411 -14.59 20.47 12.36
C VAL A 411 -14.86 21.91 12.00
N ARG A 412 -14.90 22.78 13.01
CA ARG A 412 -15.06 24.23 12.85
C ARG A 412 -13.74 24.94 13.16
N ALA A 413 -13.44 25.99 12.43
CA ALA A 413 -12.31 26.86 12.73
C ALA A 413 -12.36 27.35 14.19
N GLY A 414 -11.22 27.31 14.88
CA GLY A 414 -11.08 27.62 16.31
C GLY A 414 -11.39 26.45 17.27
N GLN A 415 -11.86 25.31 16.78
CA GLN A 415 -11.92 24.08 17.58
C GLN A 415 -10.54 23.43 17.70
N TYR A 416 -10.36 22.55 18.67
CA TYR A 416 -9.15 21.75 18.82
C TYR A 416 -9.40 20.28 18.50
N LEU A 417 -8.47 19.69 17.76
CA LEU A 417 -8.35 18.26 17.52
C LEU A 417 -7.26 17.69 18.42
N GLU A 418 -7.56 16.57 19.08
CA GLU A 418 -6.57 15.77 19.78
C GLU A 418 -6.10 14.65 18.84
N LEU A 419 -4.83 14.71 18.43
CA LEU A 419 -4.17 13.67 17.63
C LEU A 419 -3.29 12.82 18.54
N GLN A 420 -3.59 11.54 18.66
CA GLN A 420 -2.76 10.60 19.41
C GLN A 420 -1.93 9.79 18.42
N VAL A 421 -0.61 9.91 18.56
CA VAL A 421 0.37 9.24 17.70
C VAL A 421 1.11 8.20 18.53
N GLY A 422 1.04 6.95 18.08
CA GLY A 422 1.62 5.81 18.76
C GLY A 422 2.46 4.95 17.82
N TYR A 423 3.25 4.06 18.40
CA TYR A 423 4.07 3.10 17.69
C TYR A 423 3.76 1.70 18.22
N HIS A 424 3.37 0.78 17.32
CA HIS A 424 2.99 -0.58 17.68
C HIS A 424 3.52 -1.59 16.65
N GLY A 425 4.38 -2.50 17.10
CA GLY A 425 4.84 -3.64 16.28
C GLY A 425 5.61 -3.23 15.02
N GLY A 426 6.36 -2.13 15.05
CA GLY A 426 7.06 -1.62 13.88
C GLY A 426 6.27 -0.63 13.04
N LYS A 427 5.00 -0.37 13.33
CA LYS A 427 4.18 0.53 12.52
C LYS A 427 3.70 1.75 13.31
N LEU A 428 3.55 2.86 12.58
CA LEU A 428 2.98 4.09 13.08
C LEU A 428 1.44 3.96 13.17
N SER A 429 0.86 4.45 14.26
CA SER A 429 -0.59 4.55 14.44
C SER A 429 -0.97 5.99 14.78
N VAL A 430 -2.07 6.46 14.19
CA VAL A 430 -2.63 7.77 14.47
C VAL A 430 -4.12 7.64 14.72
N SER A 431 -4.61 8.27 15.80
CA SER A 431 -6.03 8.41 16.06
C SER A 431 -6.39 9.87 16.32
N VAL A 432 -7.62 10.23 15.97
CA VAL A 432 -8.15 11.60 16.11
C VAL A 432 -9.36 11.60 17.04
N GLN A 433 -9.41 12.58 17.94
CA GLN A 433 -10.58 12.86 18.78
C GLN A 433 -10.90 14.36 18.73
N CYS A 434 -12.19 14.70 18.53
CA CYS A 434 -12.63 16.09 18.64
C CYS A 434 -12.80 16.48 20.12
N CYS A 435 -12.19 17.58 20.54
CA CYS A 435 -12.38 18.09 21.91
C CYS A 435 -13.77 18.73 22.08
N ARG A 436 -14.35 18.60 23.28
CA ARG A 436 -15.64 19.23 23.61
C ARG A 436 -15.48 20.74 23.71
N GLU A 437 -16.52 21.50 23.37
CA GLU A 437 -16.51 22.97 23.46
C GLU A 437 -16.20 23.45 24.89
N ASP A 438 -16.63 22.71 25.92
CA ASP A 438 -16.38 23.00 27.33
C ASP A 438 -14.92 22.75 27.76
N ASP A 439 -14.18 21.87 27.08
CA ASP A 439 -12.78 21.53 27.40
C ASP A 439 -11.79 22.56 26.82
N ASN A 440 -12.22 23.40 25.87
CA ASN A 440 -11.38 24.42 25.22
C ASN A 440 -10.93 25.53 26.17
N GLN A 441 -11.61 25.73 27.31
CA GLN A 441 -11.20 26.72 28.33
C GLN A 441 -10.24 26.14 29.37
N ALA A 442 -10.32 24.84 29.68
CA ALA A 442 -9.50 24.19 30.71
C ALA A 442 -8.11 23.75 30.21
N LYS A 443 -7.95 23.47 28.90
CA LYS A 443 -6.67 22.98 28.35
C LYS A 443 -5.72 24.09 27.85
N LYS A 444 -6.17 25.36 27.76
CA LYS A 444 -5.33 26.52 27.40
C LYS A 444 -4.18 26.81 28.39
N THR A 445 -4.21 26.23 29.59
CA THR A 445 -3.22 26.50 30.66
C THR A 445 -2.04 25.54 30.70
N ASN A 446 -1.99 24.50 29.86
CA ASN A 446 -0.93 23.46 29.91
C ASN A 446 0.14 23.54 28.79
N GLU A 447 0.11 24.53 27.91
CA GLU A 447 1.09 24.70 26.80
C GLU A 447 2.49 25.16 27.24
N GLY A 448 2.79 25.21 28.54
CA GLY A 448 4.02 25.83 29.06
C GLY A 448 5.19 24.91 29.43
N ARG A 449 5.13 23.59 29.18
CA ARG A 449 6.18 22.65 29.63
C ARG A 449 6.49 21.55 28.61
N ASP A 450 6.85 21.91 27.39
CA ASP A 450 7.70 21.04 26.57
C ASP A 450 9.10 21.65 26.55
N ASN A 451 10.03 20.98 27.23
CA ASN A 451 11.44 21.36 27.23
C ASN A 451 11.97 21.23 25.79
N GLY A 452 12.38 22.33 25.18
CA GLY A 452 13.14 22.30 23.94
C GLY A 452 14.42 21.49 24.14
N ILE A 453 14.44 20.26 23.64
CA ILE A 453 15.65 19.44 23.54
C ILE A 453 16.30 19.83 22.22
N VAL A 454 17.39 20.58 22.32
CA VAL A 454 18.33 20.78 21.21
C VAL A 454 19.05 19.44 20.99
N PHE A 455 19.19 18.99 19.74
CA PHE A 455 20.01 17.81 19.42
C PHE A 455 21.37 17.92 20.12
N ASN A 456 21.74 16.90 20.90
CA ASN A 456 23.01 16.86 21.63
C ASN A 456 24.18 16.65 20.66
N ASN A 457 24.59 17.73 19.98
CA ASN A 457 25.67 17.71 19.00
C ASN A 457 27.05 18.09 19.59
N SER A 458 27.27 17.97 20.91
CA SER A 458 28.56 18.32 21.52
C SER A 458 29.10 17.26 22.48
N MET A 459 30.10 16.51 22.02
CA MET A 459 31.23 16.09 22.84
C MET A 459 32.52 16.30 22.05
N THR A 460 32.93 17.56 21.92
CA THR A 460 34.34 17.90 21.65
C THR A 460 35.00 18.19 23.00
N ALA A 461 36.04 17.42 23.32
CA ALA A 461 36.90 17.70 24.46
C ALA A 461 37.67 19.00 24.20
N GLU A 462 37.37 20.09 24.93
CA GLU A 462 38.19 21.30 24.91
C GLU A 462 39.37 21.19 25.90
N PRO A 463 40.59 21.59 25.49
CA PRO A 463 41.56 22.15 26.42
C PRO A 463 41.41 23.67 26.50
N LYS A 464 41.30 24.16 27.74
CA LYS A 464 41.21 25.57 28.15
C LYS A 464 42.14 26.52 27.38
N SER A 465 41.59 27.54 26.71
CA SER A 465 42.26 28.85 26.65
C SER A 465 41.33 30.04 26.34
N LYS A 466 41.36 30.99 27.29
CA LYS A 466 41.00 32.43 27.29
C LYS A 466 40.32 33.03 26.04
N ALA A 467 39.08 33.45 26.22
CA ALA A 467 38.35 34.37 25.35
C ALA A 467 39.10 35.70 25.14
N ARG A 468 39.28 36.08 23.88
CA ARG A 468 39.63 37.44 23.43
C ARG A 468 38.48 37.97 22.59
N THR A 469 37.87 39.04 23.07
CA THR A 469 36.81 39.81 22.42
C THR A 469 37.34 40.43 21.13
N LEU A 470 36.64 40.23 20.00
CA LEU A 470 36.86 40.99 18.77
C LEU A 470 35.51 41.42 18.20
N ASN A 471 35.25 42.73 18.30
CA ASN A 471 34.21 43.44 17.58
C ASN A 471 34.54 43.44 16.08
N VAL A 472 33.54 43.18 15.23
CA VAL A 472 33.62 43.52 13.80
C VAL A 472 32.40 44.35 13.41
N SER A 473 32.71 45.49 12.80
CA SER A 473 31.86 46.59 12.39
C SER A 473 31.11 46.33 11.08
N ASN A 474 29.95 46.99 10.96
CA ASN A 474 29.14 47.15 9.75
C ASN A 474 29.89 47.88 8.62
N GLN A 475 29.95 47.28 7.44
CA GLN A 475 30.06 47.83 6.06
C GLN A 475 30.29 46.59 5.16
N ASP A 476 29.52 46.24 4.13
CA ASP A 476 28.82 47.03 3.12
C ASP A 476 27.57 46.31 2.60
N LYS A 477 26.44 47.02 2.61
CA LYS A 477 25.27 46.75 1.77
C LYS A 477 25.36 47.70 0.56
N HIS A 478 25.37 47.15 -0.66
CA HIS A 478 24.47 47.54 -1.77
C HIS A 478 24.99 47.04 -3.12
N LYS A 479 24.17 46.23 -3.80
CA LYS A 479 23.88 46.39 -5.24
C LYS A 479 22.42 45.98 -5.50
N MET A 480 21.62 47.00 -5.87
CA MET A 480 20.48 47.06 -6.82
C MET A 480 19.53 45.85 -6.90
N GLY A 481 18.20 45.96 -6.83
CA GLY A 481 17.21 47.03 -6.98
C GLY A 481 15.93 46.34 -7.49
N LEU A 482 14.74 46.45 -6.87
CA LEU A 482 13.65 47.39 -7.14
C LEU A 482 12.46 46.82 -6.33
N GLU A 483 12.00 47.48 -5.27
CA GLU A 483 10.94 48.50 -5.18
C GLU A 483 9.63 47.95 -4.57
N LEU A 484 9.20 48.69 -3.55
CA LEU A 484 8.13 48.44 -2.58
C LEU A 484 6.80 49.05 -3.07
N SER A 485 5.67 48.65 -2.47
CA SER A 485 4.92 49.62 -1.65
C SER A 485 4.01 48.95 -0.58
N PRO A 486 3.87 49.55 0.63
CA PRO A 486 3.12 49.04 1.78
C PRO A 486 1.93 49.93 2.20
N ALA A 487 0.98 49.37 2.99
CA ALA A 487 0.05 50.02 3.95
C ALA A 487 -1.12 49.04 4.20
N MET A 488 -1.77 48.85 5.35
CA MET A 488 -1.89 49.44 6.70
C MET A 488 -2.45 48.27 7.55
N PHE A 489 -2.16 48.10 8.85
CA PHE A 489 -2.92 48.73 9.93
C PHE A 489 -2.17 48.60 11.26
N SER A 490 -2.16 49.72 11.97
CA SER A 490 -1.80 49.93 13.38
C SER A 490 -2.81 49.31 14.33
N VAL A 491 -2.40 48.94 15.56
CA VAL A 491 -2.76 49.66 16.82
C VAL A 491 -2.40 48.85 18.09
N THR A 492 -1.53 49.49 18.90
CA THR A 492 -1.35 49.53 20.36
C THR A 492 -1.14 48.29 21.24
N LYS A 493 0.01 48.32 21.92
CA LYS A 493 0.21 47.79 23.29
C LYS A 493 -0.48 48.68 24.32
N SER A 494 -0.99 48.08 25.40
CA SER A 494 -1.15 48.73 26.70
C SER A 494 -0.64 47.82 27.83
N ASP A 495 0.05 48.46 28.76
CA ASP A 495 0.87 47.91 29.83
C ASP A 495 0.11 47.33 31.03
N ASN A 496 0.82 46.42 31.72
CA ASN A 496 0.99 46.25 33.17
C ASN A 496 -0.21 46.44 34.13
N SER A 497 -0.44 45.47 35.00
CA SER A 497 0.17 45.43 36.36
C SER A 497 -0.66 44.65 37.39
N LYS A 498 0.07 43.88 38.23
CA LYS A 498 -0.23 43.51 39.65
C LYS A 498 -1.44 42.55 39.85
N GLN A 499 -1.44 41.60 40.79
CA GLN A 499 -0.88 41.61 42.15
C GLN A 499 -0.87 40.17 42.72
N ASN A 500 0.15 39.85 43.53
CA ASN A 500 0.26 38.66 44.38
C ASN A 500 -0.73 38.68 45.57
N THR A 501 -1.16 37.50 46.02
CA THR A 501 -1.36 37.04 47.44
C THR A 501 -1.83 35.57 47.43
N SER A 502 -1.04 34.59 47.92
CA SER A 502 -1.12 33.89 49.23
C SER A 502 -2.52 33.28 49.54
N ILE A 503 -2.73 32.07 50.07
CA ILE A 503 -1.96 31.03 50.75
C ILE A 503 -2.97 29.86 51.04
N ASP A 504 -2.47 28.66 51.35
CA ASP A 504 -3.10 27.52 52.06
C ASP A 504 -4.00 26.47 51.35
N ALA A 505 -3.36 25.31 51.15
CA ALA A 505 -3.70 23.98 51.68
C ALA A 505 -5.18 23.56 51.81
N TRP A 506 -5.56 22.53 51.05
CA TRP A 506 -6.59 21.57 51.43
C TRP A 506 -6.12 20.14 51.10
N GLU A 507 -5.83 19.37 52.15
CA GLU A 507 -5.75 17.91 52.11
C GLU A 507 -7.17 17.35 51.95
N GLY A 508 -7.35 16.38 51.05
CA GLY A 508 -8.63 15.70 50.88
C GLY A 508 -8.52 14.55 49.89
N GLY A 509 -8.08 13.39 50.36
CA GLY A 509 -8.05 12.17 49.57
C GLY A 509 -9.46 11.71 49.18
N PHE A 510 -9.60 11.14 47.98
CA PHE A 510 -10.66 10.17 47.70
C PHE A 510 -10.12 9.01 46.87
N LYS A 511 -10.43 7.82 47.38
CA LYS A 511 -10.01 6.49 46.95
C LYS A 511 -10.60 6.12 45.59
N SER A 512 -9.78 5.41 44.81
CA SER A 512 -10.17 4.60 43.67
C SER A 512 -11.11 3.46 44.07
N ASN A 513 -12.25 3.32 43.40
CA ASN A 513 -13.00 2.06 43.34
C ASN A 513 -12.84 1.48 41.93
N TYR A 514 -11.89 0.55 41.81
CA TYR A 514 -11.89 -0.47 40.77
C TYR A 514 -12.76 -1.62 41.26
N ASP A 515 -13.84 -1.93 40.55
CA ASP A 515 -14.51 -3.22 40.68
C ASP A 515 -14.43 -4.03 39.39
N LYS A 516 -14.05 -5.27 39.63
CA LYS A 516 -13.74 -6.40 38.75
C LYS A 516 -14.89 -6.80 37.84
N CYS A 517 -14.57 -7.19 36.60
CA CYS A 517 -15.24 -8.29 35.92
C CYS A 517 -14.17 -9.22 35.32
N SER A 518 -13.99 -10.38 35.95
CA SER A 518 -13.17 -11.50 35.51
C SER A 518 -14.06 -12.53 34.81
N VAL A 519 -13.67 -13.02 33.63
CA VAL A 519 -14.28 -14.19 32.99
C VAL A 519 -13.19 -15.24 32.76
N SER A 520 -13.42 -16.44 33.30
CA SER A 520 -12.52 -17.61 33.26
C SER A 520 -12.86 -18.54 32.10
N PHE A 521 -11.85 -19.05 31.40
CA PHE A 521 -11.98 -20.11 30.39
C PHE A 521 -11.74 -21.49 31.00
N LYS A 522 -12.49 -22.50 30.56
CA LYS A 522 -12.24 -23.92 30.80
C LYS A 522 -11.87 -24.59 29.47
N ASP A 523 -10.62 -25.02 29.37
CA ASP A 523 -10.11 -25.89 28.31
C ASP A 523 -10.37 -27.36 28.64
N GLN A 524 -10.77 -28.14 27.63
CA GLN A 524 -10.55 -29.59 27.60
C GLN A 524 -10.16 -30.07 26.19
N THR A 525 -8.97 -30.71 26.16
CA THR A 525 -8.49 -31.81 25.29
C THR A 525 -8.10 -31.56 23.83
N THR A 526 -6.80 -31.28 23.66
CA THR A 526 -5.78 -31.99 22.82
C THR A 526 -6.21 -32.87 21.65
N ASP A 527 -5.75 -32.53 20.44
CA ASP A 527 -4.96 -33.45 19.62
C ASP A 527 -3.86 -32.69 18.86
N THR A 528 -2.63 -33.13 19.04
CA THR A 528 -1.39 -32.46 18.64
C THR A 528 -0.84 -33.12 17.38
N ASN A 529 -0.83 -32.40 16.25
CA ASN A 529 0.18 -32.42 15.17
C ASN A 529 -0.36 -31.78 13.87
N PHE A 530 -0.63 -30.46 13.86
CA PHE A 530 -0.72 -29.65 12.62
C PHE A 530 -0.76 -28.13 12.91
N VAL A 531 0.16 -27.60 13.73
CA VAL A 531 0.24 -26.13 13.99
C VAL A 531 1.71 -25.69 14.02
N ARG A 532 2.23 -25.36 12.84
CA ARG A 532 3.42 -24.50 12.64
C ARG A 532 3.27 -23.81 11.28
N GLU A 533 2.36 -22.85 11.23
CA GLU A 533 2.22 -21.75 10.26
C GLU A 533 0.77 -21.26 10.35
N LEU A 534 0.55 -20.24 11.19
CA LEU A 534 -0.61 -19.32 11.25
C LEU A 534 -0.60 -18.64 12.64
N HIS A 535 0.42 -17.80 12.86
CA HIS A 535 0.35 -16.74 13.86
C HIS A 535 0.59 -15.42 13.12
N GLY A 536 -0.40 -15.06 12.32
CA GLY A 536 -0.65 -13.70 11.83
C GLY A 536 -2.05 -13.33 12.27
N SER A 537 -2.19 -12.15 12.87
CA SER A 537 -3.37 -11.62 13.54
C SER A 537 -4.66 -11.69 12.71
N ALA A 538 -5.43 -12.75 12.87
CA ALA A 538 -6.84 -12.78 12.49
C ALA A 538 -7.67 -12.08 13.58
N ASN A 539 -7.79 -10.76 13.52
CA ASN A 539 -8.96 -10.11 14.11
C ASN A 539 -10.14 -10.40 13.19
N ASN A 540 -10.85 -11.49 13.49
CA ASN A 540 -12.16 -11.78 12.92
C ASN A 540 -13.14 -10.67 13.34
N PHE A 541 -13.21 -9.59 12.57
CA PHE A 541 -14.29 -8.61 12.67
C PHE A 541 -15.54 -9.17 12.00
N ILE A 542 -16.22 -10.09 12.69
CA ILE A 542 -17.60 -10.43 12.39
C ILE A 542 -18.48 -9.67 13.37
N GLY A 543 -19.12 -8.60 12.89
CA GLY A 543 -20.32 -8.04 13.51
C GLY A 543 -20.14 -7.15 14.75
N GLU A 544 -19.07 -6.38 14.87
CA GLU A 544 -18.98 -5.35 15.93
C GLU A 544 -19.52 -3.99 15.45
N THR A 545 -20.49 -3.46 16.19
CA THR A 545 -21.01 -2.09 16.02
C THR A 545 -20.06 -1.12 16.69
N TYR A 546 -19.30 -0.35 15.91
CA TYR A 546 -18.49 0.75 16.44
C TYR A 546 -19.40 1.88 16.95
N LYS A 547 -19.28 2.21 18.25
CA LYS A 547 -19.84 3.46 18.80
C LYS A 547 -18.82 4.59 18.66
N CYS A 548 -19.11 5.57 17.81
CA CYS A 548 -18.36 6.84 17.78
C CYS A 548 -18.71 7.68 19.04
N ASN A 549 -17.73 8.32 19.68
CA ASN A 549 -17.96 9.23 20.82
C ASN A 549 -18.34 10.67 20.40
N CYS A 550 -18.82 10.85 19.17
CA CYS A 550 -19.13 12.17 18.63
C CYS A 550 -20.55 12.63 19.04
N ASN A 551 -20.65 13.34 20.18
CA ASN A 551 -21.90 14.00 20.62
C ASN A 551 -22.20 15.25 19.77
N TYR A 552 -22.62 15.06 18.52
CA TYR A 552 -23.34 16.08 17.77
C TYR A 552 -24.84 15.82 17.93
N LEU A 553 -25.54 16.72 18.64
CA LEU A 553 -26.96 16.69 19.05
C LEU A 553 -27.20 16.13 20.47
N ASN A 554 -27.07 17.03 21.44
CA ASN A 554 -27.73 16.86 22.74
C ASN A 554 -29.23 17.14 22.54
N ILE A 555 -30.02 16.14 22.11
CA ILE A 555 -31.48 16.21 22.23
C ILE A 555 -31.81 15.61 23.59
N GLU A 556 -32.09 16.48 24.57
CA GLU A 556 -32.55 16.05 25.88
C GLU A 556 -33.81 15.18 25.74
N ASN A 557 -33.69 13.92 26.14
CA ASN A 557 -34.80 12.98 26.24
C ASN A 557 -35.76 13.41 27.36
N HIS A 558 -36.72 14.27 27.06
CA HIS A 558 -37.93 14.38 27.87
C HIS A 558 -38.86 13.21 27.53
N LYS A 559 -38.89 12.21 28.42
CA LYS A 559 -39.88 11.13 28.45
C LYS A 559 -41.29 11.73 28.44
N HIS A 560 -41.99 11.64 27.31
CA HIS A 560 -43.45 11.69 27.29
C HIS A 560 -44.01 10.53 26.47
N ASN A 561 -44.77 9.67 27.16
CA ASN A 561 -45.67 8.68 26.58
C ASN A 561 -46.62 9.34 25.59
N ILE A 562 -46.62 8.93 24.32
CA ILE A 562 -47.76 9.14 23.42
C ILE A 562 -47.98 7.90 22.56
N LEU A 563 -49.14 7.28 22.79
CA LEU A 563 -49.83 6.33 21.92
C LEU A 563 -50.38 7.06 20.69
N GLY A 564 -50.31 6.44 19.51
CA GLY A 564 -51.18 6.75 18.38
C GLY A 564 -50.54 7.51 17.23
N SER A 565 -50.93 7.09 16.02
CA SER A 565 -50.63 7.70 14.71
C SER A 565 -50.80 9.22 14.69
N GLY A 566 -49.73 9.95 14.36
CA GLY A 566 -49.77 11.39 14.09
C GLY A 566 -48.39 11.94 13.74
N ASP A 567 -48.33 12.76 12.70
CA ASP A 567 -47.12 13.38 12.15
C ASP A 567 -46.22 14.06 13.21
N VAL A 568 -44.93 13.70 13.21
CA VAL A 568 -43.92 14.38 14.03
C VAL A 568 -43.49 15.68 13.34
N LYS A 569 -43.86 16.83 13.92
CA LYS A 569 -43.34 18.15 13.51
C LYS A 569 -41.98 18.39 14.14
N PHE A 570 -40.95 18.60 13.31
CA PHE A 570 -39.66 19.16 13.77
C PHE A 570 -39.75 20.69 13.76
N ALA A 571 -39.50 21.33 14.91
CA ALA A 571 -39.29 22.77 14.98
C ALA A 571 -37.80 23.06 14.79
N VAL A 572 -37.45 23.74 13.69
CA VAL A 572 -36.10 24.26 13.46
C VAL A 572 -36.09 25.72 13.89
N THR A 573 -35.36 26.06 14.95
CA THR A 573 -35.06 27.46 15.25
C THR A 573 -33.86 27.90 14.41
N ASN A 574 -34.13 28.59 13.30
CA ASN A 574 -33.11 29.27 12.50
C ASN A 574 -32.74 30.59 13.20
N GLU A 575 -31.68 30.59 14.01
CA GLU A 575 -30.99 31.84 14.35
C GLU A 575 -30.06 32.21 13.20
N THR A 576 -30.64 32.92 12.22
CA THR A 576 -30.06 33.92 11.30
C THR A 576 -30.74 33.78 9.95
N LEU A 577 -31.84 34.50 9.75
CA LEU A 577 -32.26 35.09 8.47
C LEU A 577 -33.48 35.98 8.75
N ASP A 578 -33.40 37.21 8.27
CA ASP A 578 -34.39 38.26 8.43
C ASP A 578 -35.78 37.86 7.89
N LYS A 579 -36.80 38.37 8.57
CA LYS A 579 -38.24 38.11 8.36
C LYS A 579 -38.70 38.32 6.91
N LYS A 580 -39.38 37.31 6.36
CA LYS A 580 -40.70 37.46 5.70
C LYS A 580 -41.36 36.08 5.49
N GLU A 581 -42.59 36.00 5.97
CA GLU A 581 -43.49 34.84 5.94
C GLU A 581 -43.88 34.44 4.51
N THR A 582 -43.82 33.14 4.22
CA THR A 582 -44.83 32.42 3.43
C THR A 582 -44.87 30.97 3.90
N ASP A 583 -46.01 30.56 4.45
CA ASP A 583 -46.35 29.17 4.80
C ASP A 583 -46.47 28.31 3.53
N ASP A 584 -45.37 27.69 3.10
CA ASP A 584 -45.42 26.58 2.14
C ASP A 584 -44.88 25.31 2.80
N ILE A 585 -45.77 24.33 2.98
CA ILE A 585 -45.43 22.98 3.44
C ILE A 585 -44.65 22.30 2.31
N VAL A 586 -43.33 22.26 2.43
CA VAL A 586 -42.47 21.49 1.52
C VAL A 586 -42.47 20.01 1.95
N PRO A 587 -42.85 19.06 1.07
CA PRO A 587 -42.78 17.64 1.39
C PRO A 587 -41.34 17.20 1.71
N ILE A 588 -41.17 16.36 2.74
CA ILE A 588 -39.87 15.81 3.21
C ILE A 588 -39.08 15.13 2.07
N SER A 589 -39.74 14.69 1.00
CA SER A 589 -39.09 14.11 -0.19
C SER A 589 -38.16 15.07 -0.95
N ARG A 590 -38.21 16.39 -0.69
CA ARG A 590 -37.28 17.38 -1.29
C ARG A 590 -36.15 17.82 -0.35
N LEU A 591 -36.08 17.33 0.89
CA LEU A 591 -35.14 17.77 1.93
C LEU A 591 -33.98 16.77 2.22
N SER A 592 -33.89 15.66 1.49
CA SER A 592 -33.03 14.52 1.87
C SER A 592 -31.51 14.70 1.67
N HIS A 593 -31.05 15.56 0.74
CA HIS A 593 -29.63 15.60 0.38
C HIS A 593 -28.74 16.47 1.27
N LYS A 594 -29.29 17.51 1.93
CA LYS A 594 -28.50 18.41 2.79
C LYS A 594 -28.43 17.95 4.25
N PHE A 595 -29.38 17.15 4.71
CA PHE A 595 -29.43 16.70 6.10
C PHE A 595 -28.69 15.38 6.36
N SER A 596 -28.42 14.55 5.34
CA SER A 596 -27.58 13.36 5.50
C SER A 596 -26.15 13.70 5.92
N LYS A 597 -25.64 14.87 5.52
CA LYS A 597 -24.32 15.40 5.93
C LYS A 597 -24.27 15.97 7.37
N ILE A 598 -25.41 16.15 8.02
CA ILE A 598 -25.51 16.72 9.38
C ILE A 598 -25.74 15.59 10.42
N LEU A 599 -26.12 14.40 9.99
CA LEU A 599 -26.31 13.25 10.87
C LEU A 599 -24.95 12.61 11.17
N CYS A 600 -24.59 12.66 12.45
CA CYS A 600 -23.49 11.89 13.00
C CYS A 600 -23.65 10.39 12.63
N PRO A 601 -22.57 9.69 12.24
CA PRO A 601 -22.57 8.24 11.94
C PRO A 601 -23.14 7.35 13.05
N LEU A 602 -23.36 7.88 14.25
CA LEU A 602 -24.07 7.22 15.36
C LEU A 602 -25.50 6.73 15.02
N HIS A 603 -26.14 7.25 13.97
CA HIS A 603 -27.45 6.78 13.50
C HIS A 603 -27.39 5.93 12.22
N MET A 604 -26.19 5.65 11.70
CA MET A 604 -25.99 4.86 10.49
C MET A 604 -25.35 3.52 10.84
N LYS A 605 -25.77 2.46 10.15
CA LYS A 605 -25.11 1.16 10.24
C LYS A 605 -23.93 1.15 9.28
N THR A 606 -22.72 0.98 9.81
CA THR A 606 -21.48 0.86 9.04
C THR A 606 -21.28 -0.56 8.52
N TYR A 607 -20.99 -0.68 7.23
CA TYR A 607 -20.64 -1.92 6.55
C TYR A 607 -19.21 -1.84 6.02
N PHE A 608 -18.40 -2.82 6.40
CA PHE A 608 -17.06 -2.99 5.84
C PHE A 608 -17.18 -3.72 4.50
N VAL A 609 -16.75 -3.06 3.42
CA VAL A 609 -16.85 -3.60 2.06
C VAL A 609 -15.47 -3.68 1.41
N PRO A 610 -15.27 -4.63 0.46
CA PRO A 610 -14.06 -4.68 -0.33
C PRO A 610 -13.82 -3.38 -1.11
N GLN A 611 -12.56 -2.94 -1.21
CA GLN A 611 -12.20 -1.71 -1.92
C GLN A 611 -12.67 -1.72 -3.40
N LYS A 612 -12.78 -2.91 -4.02
CA LYS A 612 -13.36 -3.10 -5.36
C LYS A 612 -14.82 -2.66 -5.47
N ALA A 613 -15.62 -2.95 -4.45
CA ALA A 613 -17.02 -2.55 -4.43
C ALA A 613 -17.13 -1.04 -4.23
N LEU A 614 -16.32 -0.48 -3.33
CA LEU A 614 -16.36 0.94 -3.03
C LEU A 614 -15.87 1.82 -4.20
N ARG A 615 -14.73 1.48 -4.81
CA ARG A 615 -14.22 2.19 -6.01
C ARG A 615 -15.20 2.09 -7.18
N PHE A 616 -15.86 0.94 -7.33
CA PHE A 616 -16.93 0.77 -8.31
C PHE A 616 -18.11 1.72 -8.04
N LEU A 617 -18.56 1.84 -6.79
CA LEU A 617 -19.67 2.71 -6.41
C LEU A 617 -19.34 4.21 -6.53
N ASN A 618 -18.11 4.61 -6.23
CA ASN A 618 -17.66 6.01 -6.30
C ASN A 618 -17.29 6.47 -7.73
N ASP A 619 -17.29 5.58 -8.73
CA ASP A 619 -17.17 6.01 -10.12
C ASP A 619 -18.50 6.63 -10.60
N LYS A 620 -18.61 7.94 -10.42
CA LYS A 620 -19.79 8.73 -10.78
C LYS A 620 -20.18 8.57 -12.25
N SER A 621 -19.19 8.61 -13.16
CA SER A 621 -19.45 8.49 -14.60
C SER A 621 -20.03 7.10 -14.92
N TRP A 622 -19.53 6.07 -14.26
CA TRP A 622 -20.04 4.71 -14.40
C TRP A 622 -21.44 4.57 -13.79
N MET A 623 -21.68 5.08 -12.58
CA MET A 623 -22.99 5.04 -11.91
C MET A 623 -24.07 5.79 -12.69
N ASP A 624 -23.75 6.96 -13.25
CA ASP A 624 -24.67 7.72 -14.11
C ASP A 624 -25.03 6.91 -15.37
N THR A 625 -24.04 6.22 -15.96
CA THR A 625 -24.25 5.37 -17.13
C THR A 625 -25.14 4.17 -16.79
N LEU A 626 -24.89 3.46 -15.68
CA LEU A 626 -25.74 2.34 -15.24
C LEU A 626 -27.17 2.81 -14.98
N SER A 627 -27.35 3.97 -14.36
CA SER A 627 -28.67 4.55 -14.11
C SER A 627 -29.43 4.86 -15.41
N GLN A 628 -28.75 5.39 -16.44
CA GLN A 628 -29.34 5.59 -17.76
C GLN A 628 -29.73 4.27 -18.44
N VAL A 629 -28.87 3.26 -18.33
CA VAL A 629 -29.16 1.90 -18.83
C VAL A 629 -30.38 1.31 -18.14
N ALA A 630 -30.49 1.45 -16.81
CA ALA A 630 -31.65 1.00 -16.06
C ALA A 630 -32.94 1.66 -16.57
N VAL A 631 -32.94 2.98 -16.74
CA VAL A 631 -34.09 3.73 -17.29
C VAL A 631 -34.49 3.20 -18.68
N HIS A 632 -33.53 2.95 -19.57
CA HIS A 632 -33.80 2.42 -20.90
C HIS A 632 -34.42 1.01 -20.87
N ILE A 633 -33.91 0.12 -20.01
CA ILE A 633 -34.46 -1.22 -19.83
C ILE A 633 -35.88 -1.14 -19.25
N LEU A 634 -36.13 -0.29 -18.25
CA LEU A 634 -37.45 -0.10 -17.67
C LEU A 634 -38.46 0.44 -18.69
N GLN A 635 -38.05 1.35 -19.56
CA GLN A 635 -38.92 1.89 -20.62
C GLN A 635 -39.24 0.86 -21.71
N SER A 636 -38.27 0.03 -22.08
CA SER A 636 -38.42 -0.94 -23.18
C SER A 636 -39.06 -2.26 -22.76
N LYS A 637 -38.82 -2.72 -21.52
CA LYS A 637 -39.22 -4.05 -21.03
C LYS A 637 -40.11 -3.98 -19.77
N GLY A 638 -40.19 -2.86 -19.04
CA GLY A 638 -40.75 -2.84 -17.67
C GLY A 638 -42.26 -3.01 -17.50
N LYS A 639 -43.10 -2.69 -18.51
CA LYS A 639 -44.57 -2.61 -18.33
C LYS A 639 -45.36 -3.91 -18.57
N PHE A 640 -44.76 -4.94 -19.17
CA PHE A 640 -45.49 -6.16 -19.58
C PHE A 640 -44.73 -7.48 -19.36
N VAL A 641 -43.66 -7.47 -18.57
CA VAL A 641 -42.84 -8.68 -18.36
C VAL A 641 -43.43 -9.54 -17.25
N THR A 642 -43.66 -10.82 -17.57
CA THR A 642 -44.17 -11.83 -16.62
C THR A 642 -43.13 -12.26 -15.59
N GLN A 643 -41.83 -12.19 -15.93
CA GLN A 643 -40.68 -12.52 -15.08
C GLN A 643 -39.41 -11.92 -15.71
N PHE A 644 -38.55 -11.26 -14.93
CA PHE A 644 -37.30 -10.66 -15.44
C PHE A 644 -36.10 -11.11 -14.60
N ASP A 645 -35.28 -11.99 -15.13
CA ASP A 645 -34.19 -12.64 -14.41
C ASP A 645 -32.83 -12.01 -14.78
N ILE A 646 -32.13 -11.53 -13.76
CA ILE A 646 -30.91 -10.73 -13.90
C ILE A 646 -29.74 -11.49 -13.26
N LEU A 647 -28.64 -11.65 -13.99
CA LEU A 647 -27.35 -12.08 -13.44
C LEU A 647 -26.40 -10.89 -13.42
N ASP A 648 -26.09 -10.35 -12.25
CA ASP A 648 -25.17 -9.22 -12.09
C ASP A 648 -23.87 -9.66 -11.42
N LEU A 649 -22.80 -9.70 -12.21
CA LEU A 649 -21.46 -10.12 -11.80
C LEU A 649 -20.56 -8.92 -11.44
N SER A 650 -21.14 -7.73 -11.25
CA SER A 650 -20.41 -6.54 -10.84
C SER A 650 -19.90 -6.64 -9.40
N PRO A 651 -18.84 -5.90 -9.02
CA PRO A 651 -18.38 -5.82 -7.63
C PRO A 651 -19.47 -5.38 -6.63
N PHE A 652 -20.47 -4.61 -7.11
CA PHE A 652 -21.71 -4.33 -6.41
C PHE A 652 -22.88 -4.28 -7.43
N PRO A 653 -24.01 -4.97 -7.21
CA PRO A 653 -25.04 -5.19 -8.24
C PRO A 653 -26.03 -4.00 -8.39
N VAL A 654 -25.52 -2.77 -8.60
CA VAL A 654 -26.34 -1.54 -8.64
C VAL A 654 -27.44 -1.62 -9.71
N LEU A 655 -27.07 -2.00 -10.94
CA LEU A 655 -28.03 -2.10 -12.04
C LEU A 655 -29.11 -3.14 -11.75
N GLY A 656 -28.72 -4.31 -11.24
CA GLY A 656 -29.65 -5.33 -10.78
C GLY A 656 -30.66 -4.79 -9.76
N LEU A 657 -30.18 -4.08 -8.74
CA LEU A 657 -31.01 -3.49 -7.69
C LEU A 657 -31.96 -2.40 -8.20
N GLN A 658 -31.50 -1.52 -9.09
CA GLN A 658 -32.34 -0.51 -9.74
C GLN A 658 -33.49 -1.14 -10.53
N LEU A 659 -33.21 -2.22 -11.27
CA LEU A 659 -34.23 -2.95 -12.03
C LEU A 659 -35.21 -3.69 -11.12
N MET A 660 -34.76 -4.25 -10.00
CA MET A 660 -35.65 -4.87 -9.01
C MET A 660 -36.62 -3.88 -8.36
N LYS A 661 -36.19 -2.62 -8.21
CA LYS A 661 -37.03 -1.52 -7.73
C LYS A 661 -38.09 -1.11 -8.77
N GLY A 662 -37.75 -1.16 -10.06
CA GLY A 662 -38.66 -0.77 -11.15
C GLY A 662 -39.52 -1.90 -11.73
N ILE A 663 -39.14 -3.17 -11.54
CA ILE A 663 -39.83 -4.36 -12.07
C ILE A 663 -40.23 -5.26 -10.91
N GLU A 664 -41.54 -5.34 -10.64
CA GLU A 664 -42.10 -6.09 -9.51
C GLU A 664 -41.66 -7.58 -9.49
N LYS A 665 -41.64 -8.21 -10.66
CA LYS A 665 -41.28 -9.64 -10.84
C LYS A 665 -39.82 -9.86 -11.22
N ALA A 666 -38.94 -8.88 -11.03
CA ALA A 666 -37.52 -9.10 -11.26
C ALA A 666 -36.89 -9.95 -10.15
N ARG A 667 -36.02 -10.88 -10.53
CA ARG A 667 -35.14 -11.65 -9.65
C ARG A 667 -33.68 -11.39 -10.01
N LEU A 668 -32.81 -11.34 -9.01
CA LEU A 668 -31.41 -11.00 -9.16
C LEU A 668 -30.50 -12.11 -8.64
N TRP A 669 -29.53 -12.52 -9.43
CA TRP A 669 -28.42 -13.37 -9.04
C TRP A 669 -27.15 -12.53 -8.99
N CYS A 670 -26.48 -12.47 -7.84
CA CYS A 670 -25.26 -11.68 -7.67
C CYS A 670 -24.22 -12.37 -6.79
N ILE A 671 -22.96 -11.95 -6.90
CA ILE A 671 -21.82 -12.56 -6.21
C ILE A 671 -21.79 -12.11 -4.74
N SER A 672 -21.69 -13.07 -3.81
CA SER A 672 -22.20 -12.89 -2.45
C SER A 672 -21.20 -12.78 -1.30
N SER A 673 -19.93 -13.18 -1.43
CA SER A 673 -19.18 -13.52 -0.21
C SER A 673 -18.97 -12.34 0.76
N GLU A 674 -18.82 -11.11 0.25
CA GLU A 674 -18.35 -9.97 1.06
C GLU A 674 -19.34 -8.79 1.15
N ILE A 675 -20.37 -8.74 0.30
CA ILE A 675 -21.31 -7.58 0.21
C ILE A 675 -22.76 -7.93 0.56
N LYS A 676 -23.03 -9.17 0.96
CA LYS A 676 -24.39 -9.68 1.17
C LYS A 676 -25.21 -8.81 2.12
N GLU A 677 -24.66 -8.47 3.27
CA GLU A 677 -25.40 -7.74 4.31
C GLU A 677 -25.79 -6.32 3.88
N VAL A 678 -24.86 -5.62 3.21
CA VAL A 678 -25.14 -4.28 2.71
C VAL A 678 -26.18 -4.33 1.59
N VAL A 679 -26.10 -5.28 0.65
CA VAL A 679 -27.10 -5.44 -0.41
C VAL A 679 -28.50 -5.67 0.17
N LEU A 680 -28.62 -6.54 1.18
CA LEU A 680 -29.90 -6.77 1.88
C LEU A 680 -30.44 -5.51 2.57
N SER A 681 -29.56 -4.67 3.08
CA SER A 681 -29.94 -3.42 3.77
C SER A 681 -30.39 -2.35 2.77
N VAL A 682 -29.70 -2.25 1.63
CA VAL A 682 -30.12 -1.38 0.52
C VAL A 682 -31.49 -1.81 -0.01
N LEU A 683 -31.73 -3.12 -0.14
CA LEU A 683 -33.04 -3.65 -0.55
C LEU A 683 -34.16 -3.23 0.41
N ASP A 684 -33.94 -3.37 1.72
CA ASP A 684 -34.92 -3.01 2.76
C ASP A 684 -35.28 -1.51 2.69
N VAL A 685 -34.27 -0.64 2.65
CA VAL A 685 -34.46 0.83 2.57
C VAL A 685 -35.17 1.24 1.26
N ASN A 686 -35.03 0.46 0.19
CA ASN A 686 -35.68 0.70 -1.09
C ASN A 686 -37.03 -0.04 -1.26
N GLY A 687 -37.53 -0.75 -0.24
CA GLY A 687 -38.83 -1.45 -0.29
C GLY A 687 -38.86 -2.66 -1.22
N VAL A 688 -37.72 -3.34 -1.41
CA VAL A 688 -37.55 -4.46 -2.35
C VAL A 688 -37.38 -5.76 -1.55
N SER A 689 -38.29 -6.74 -1.72
CA SER A 689 -38.21 -8.02 -0.99
C SER A 689 -36.91 -8.80 -1.25
N ALA A 690 -36.27 -9.25 -0.16
CA ALA A 690 -35.07 -10.07 -0.17
C ALA A 690 -35.28 -11.50 -0.70
N GLU A 691 -36.51 -11.98 -0.82
CA GLU A 691 -36.78 -13.32 -1.42
C GLU A 691 -36.48 -13.36 -2.92
N ARG A 692 -36.35 -12.19 -3.55
CA ARG A 692 -36.09 -12.03 -4.98
C ARG A 692 -34.60 -11.97 -5.32
N ILE A 693 -33.70 -12.06 -4.33
CA ILE A 693 -32.25 -12.08 -4.56
C ILE A 693 -31.66 -13.46 -4.26
N HIS A 694 -30.76 -13.89 -5.13
CA HIS A 694 -30.04 -15.13 -5.07
C HIS A 694 -28.54 -14.84 -5.09
N PHE A 695 -27.84 -15.45 -4.15
CA PHE A 695 -26.43 -15.21 -3.90
C PHE A 695 -25.62 -16.38 -4.45
N ILE A 696 -24.65 -16.10 -5.34
CA ILE A 696 -23.81 -17.11 -5.99
C ILE A 696 -22.34 -16.98 -5.56
N LYS A 697 -21.61 -18.11 -5.59
CA LYS A 697 -20.15 -18.18 -5.40
C LYS A 697 -19.46 -18.44 -6.75
N LEU A 698 -18.41 -17.68 -7.06
CA LEU A 698 -17.68 -17.77 -8.34
C LEU A 698 -16.68 -18.94 -8.41
N GLU A 699 -16.12 -19.37 -7.27
CA GLU A 699 -15.25 -20.57 -7.21
C GLU A 699 -16.03 -21.84 -7.54
N ASP A 700 -17.27 -21.93 -7.05
CA ASP A 700 -18.25 -22.93 -7.49
C ASP A 700 -18.86 -22.57 -8.85
N GLY A 701 -18.53 -21.40 -9.42
CA GLY A 701 -19.24 -20.75 -10.53
C GLY A 701 -18.91 -21.33 -11.90
N GLN A 702 -17.69 -21.84 -12.14
CA GLN A 702 -17.45 -22.59 -13.37
C GLN A 702 -18.30 -23.86 -13.40
N GLU A 703 -18.38 -24.60 -12.29
CA GLU A 703 -19.21 -25.80 -12.18
C GLU A 703 -20.72 -25.46 -12.17
N ASN A 704 -21.15 -24.48 -11.37
CA ASN A 704 -22.55 -24.06 -11.26
C ASN A 704 -23.11 -23.39 -12.53
N LEU A 705 -22.33 -22.55 -13.22
CA LEU A 705 -22.74 -21.98 -14.52
C LEU A 705 -22.66 -23.03 -15.63
N SER A 706 -21.72 -23.99 -15.55
CA SER A 706 -21.64 -25.08 -16.54
C SER A 706 -22.82 -26.05 -16.50
N CYS A 707 -23.42 -26.24 -15.32
CA CYS A 707 -24.62 -27.05 -15.09
C CYS A 707 -25.92 -26.22 -15.13
N CYS A 708 -25.84 -24.92 -15.40
CA CYS A 708 -26.98 -24.01 -15.32
C CYS A 708 -27.97 -24.29 -16.48
N THR A 709 -29.14 -24.83 -16.14
CA THR A 709 -30.29 -24.95 -17.05
C THR A 709 -31.12 -23.65 -17.12
N PHE A 710 -30.77 -22.68 -16.29
CA PHE A 710 -31.50 -21.44 -16.11
C PHE A 710 -31.05 -20.36 -17.11
N LYS A 711 -32.00 -19.54 -17.57
CA LYS A 711 -31.78 -18.55 -18.63
C LYS A 711 -32.13 -17.14 -18.13
N PHE A 712 -31.23 -16.19 -18.33
CA PHE A 712 -31.36 -14.81 -17.86
C PHE A 712 -31.80 -13.85 -18.98
N ASP A 713 -32.63 -12.86 -18.61
CA ASP A 713 -33.02 -11.74 -19.48
C ASP A 713 -31.90 -10.69 -19.58
N LEU A 714 -31.11 -10.54 -18.51
CA LEU A 714 -29.99 -9.62 -18.45
C LEU A 714 -28.79 -10.30 -17.78
N VAL A 715 -27.61 -10.20 -18.39
CA VAL A 715 -26.34 -10.52 -17.75
C VAL A 715 -25.43 -9.30 -17.75
N VAL A 716 -25.00 -8.85 -16.57
CA VAL A 716 -24.00 -7.81 -16.38
C VAL A 716 -22.68 -8.48 -16.04
N ALA A 717 -21.72 -8.42 -16.96
CA ALA A 717 -20.40 -9.00 -16.82
C ALA A 717 -19.36 -7.92 -16.50
N HIS A 718 -18.68 -8.05 -15.36
CA HIS A 718 -17.53 -7.24 -15.03
C HIS A 718 -16.24 -8.03 -15.32
N MET A 719 -15.50 -7.59 -16.33
CA MET A 719 -14.30 -8.29 -16.83
C MET A 719 -12.99 -7.67 -16.37
N PHE A 720 -13.04 -6.57 -15.63
CA PHE A 720 -11.86 -5.83 -15.21
C PHE A 720 -11.58 -6.06 -13.73
N ASP A 721 -10.32 -6.00 -13.33
CA ASP A 721 -9.96 -5.91 -11.93
C ASP A 721 -9.77 -4.45 -11.48
N LEU A 722 -9.39 -4.27 -10.22
CA LEU A 722 -9.14 -2.96 -9.61
C LEU A 722 -8.00 -2.15 -10.25
N THR A 723 -7.15 -2.82 -11.02
CA THR A 723 -6.01 -2.21 -11.70
C THR A 723 -6.35 -1.81 -13.14
N GLY A 724 -7.54 -2.18 -13.61
CA GLY A 724 -8.01 -1.95 -14.97
C GLY A 724 -7.60 -3.05 -15.96
N GLU A 725 -6.98 -4.15 -15.49
CA GLU A 725 -6.65 -5.29 -16.34
C GLU A 725 -7.87 -6.17 -16.61
N LEU A 726 -7.86 -6.85 -17.77
CA LEU A 726 -8.82 -7.92 -18.03
C LEU A 726 -8.52 -9.12 -17.11
N SER A 727 -9.48 -9.45 -16.27
CA SER A 727 -9.42 -10.64 -15.43
C SER A 727 -9.50 -11.91 -16.29
N GLY A 728 -8.44 -12.72 -16.27
CA GLY A 728 -8.40 -13.99 -17.00
C GLY A 728 -9.52 -14.95 -16.59
N SER A 729 -9.88 -14.98 -15.31
CA SER A 729 -11.01 -15.78 -14.80
C SER A 729 -12.36 -15.23 -15.28
N ALA A 730 -12.53 -13.91 -15.30
CA ALA A 730 -13.75 -13.28 -15.82
C ALA A 730 -13.92 -13.49 -17.34
N VAL A 731 -12.82 -13.48 -18.10
CA VAL A 731 -12.84 -13.79 -19.53
C VAL A 731 -13.14 -15.27 -19.78
N ALA A 732 -12.59 -16.17 -18.96
CA ALA A 732 -12.80 -17.62 -19.09
C ALA A 732 -14.27 -18.04 -18.94
N ILE A 733 -15.08 -17.29 -18.18
CA ILE A 733 -16.51 -17.58 -17.98
C ILE A 733 -17.42 -17.01 -19.08
N LEU A 734 -16.91 -16.19 -20.00
CA LEU A 734 -17.73 -15.59 -21.07
C LEU A 734 -18.49 -16.62 -21.94
N PRO A 735 -17.89 -17.78 -22.33
CA PRO A 735 -18.63 -18.81 -23.05
C PRO A 735 -19.79 -19.39 -22.24
N LEU A 736 -19.64 -19.51 -20.91
CA LEU A 736 -20.69 -19.99 -20.01
C LEU A 736 -21.80 -18.95 -19.84
N ILE A 737 -21.43 -17.68 -19.67
CA ILE A 737 -22.37 -16.56 -19.62
C ILE A 737 -23.26 -16.52 -20.86
N LYS A 738 -22.68 -16.67 -22.06
CA LYS A 738 -23.44 -16.72 -23.32
C LYS A 738 -24.43 -17.88 -23.36
N LYS A 739 -24.08 -19.04 -22.79
CA LYS A 739 -25.00 -20.18 -22.69
C LYS A 739 -26.15 -19.94 -21.72
N CYS A 740 -25.99 -19.08 -20.72
CA CYS A 740 -27.02 -18.76 -19.73
C CYS A 740 -27.94 -17.61 -20.18
N LEU A 741 -27.72 -17.00 -21.34
CA LEU A 741 -28.57 -15.92 -21.85
C LEU A 741 -29.80 -16.49 -22.58
N LYS A 742 -30.97 -15.85 -22.40
CA LYS A 742 -32.14 -16.07 -23.27
C LYS A 742 -31.84 -15.63 -24.71
N GLU A 743 -32.60 -16.13 -25.68
CA GLU A 743 -32.38 -15.78 -27.09
C GLU A 743 -32.54 -14.27 -27.36
N ASP A 744 -33.45 -13.60 -26.67
CA ASP A 744 -33.66 -12.15 -26.70
C ASP A 744 -33.04 -11.41 -25.51
N GLY A 745 -32.18 -12.10 -24.74
CA GLY A 745 -31.53 -11.56 -23.55
C GLY A 745 -30.43 -10.56 -23.88
N LEU A 746 -30.17 -9.66 -22.94
CA LEU A 746 -29.16 -8.60 -23.05
C LEU A 746 -27.91 -8.97 -22.25
N MET A 747 -26.73 -8.81 -22.85
CA MET A 747 -25.44 -8.89 -22.15
C MET A 747 -24.76 -7.53 -22.10
N LEU A 748 -24.27 -7.11 -20.95
CA LEU A 748 -23.54 -5.86 -20.74
C LEU A 748 -22.13 -6.15 -20.19
N PRO A 749 -21.08 -5.50 -20.71
CA PRO A 749 -21.06 -4.74 -21.96
C PRO A 749 -21.22 -5.66 -23.18
N GLN A 750 -21.85 -5.18 -24.26
CA GLN A 750 -21.97 -5.94 -25.51
C GLN A 750 -20.66 -5.99 -26.31
N LYS A 751 -19.86 -4.93 -26.21
CA LYS A 751 -18.61 -4.74 -26.94
C LYS A 751 -17.62 -4.00 -26.06
N ILE A 752 -16.36 -4.44 -26.09
CA ILE A 752 -15.22 -3.70 -25.54
C ILE A 752 -14.35 -3.26 -26.70
N THR A 753 -13.93 -2.00 -26.69
CA THR A 753 -12.96 -1.46 -27.67
C THR A 753 -11.74 -1.00 -26.90
N PHE A 754 -10.57 -1.55 -27.21
CA PHE A 754 -9.30 -1.09 -26.64
C PHE A 754 -8.78 0.09 -27.44
N GLN A 755 -8.40 1.15 -26.73
CA GLN A 755 -7.75 2.32 -27.30
C GLN A 755 -6.34 2.43 -26.70
N SER A 756 -5.37 2.82 -27.52
CA SER A 756 -4.00 3.05 -27.10
C SER A 756 -3.50 4.39 -27.62
N MET A 757 -2.63 5.03 -26.84
CA MET A 757 -2.00 6.31 -27.18
C MET A 757 -0.54 6.26 -26.77
N ALA A 758 0.34 6.69 -27.66
CA ALA A 758 1.74 6.93 -27.30
C ALA A 758 1.82 8.20 -26.44
N VAL A 759 2.51 8.10 -25.30
CA VAL A 759 2.70 9.22 -24.36
C VAL A 759 4.17 9.37 -24.02
N HIS A 760 4.59 10.61 -23.79
CA HIS A 760 5.88 10.92 -23.18
C HIS A 760 5.66 11.24 -21.70
N SER A 761 6.38 10.58 -20.80
CA SER A 761 6.24 10.81 -19.36
C SER A 761 7.55 10.49 -18.61
N ASP A 762 8.23 11.54 -18.16
CA ASP A 762 9.43 11.42 -17.33
C ASP A 762 9.17 10.68 -16.01
N TRP A 763 7.96 10.79 -15.47
CA TRP A 763 7.58 10.13 -14.22
C TRP A 763 7.54 8.61 -14.38
N LEU A 764 6.80 8.09 -15.38
CA LEU A 764 6.79 6.66 -15.74
C LEU A 764 8.19 6.09 -15.95
N GLU A 765 9.06 6.88 -16.58
CA GLU A 765 10.44 6.49 -16.82
C GLU A 765 11.22 6.37 -15.50
N ARG A 766 11.21 7.41 -14.65
CA ARG A 766 11.88 7.42 -13.33
C ARG A 766 11.41 6.32 -12.42
N MET A 767 10.14 5.97 -12.49
CA MET A 767 9.59 4.91 -11.68
C MET A 767 10.03 3.53 -12.19
N SER A 768 10.32 3.39 -13.50
CA SER A 768 10.62 2.12 -14.17
C SER A 768 12.09 1.79 -14.32
N ARG A 769 12.95 2.79 -14.39
CA ARG A 769 14.37 2.61 -14.66
C ARG A 769 15.20 3.68 -13.98
N VAL A 770 16.46 3.37 -13.69
CA VAL A 770 17.46 4.39 -13.40
C VAL A 770 17.81 5.08 -14.72
N ILE A 771 17.62 6.39 -14.81
CA ILE A 771 17.72 7.12 -16.09
C ILE A 771 19.15 7.12 -16.63
N ASN A 772 20.12 7.37 -15.76
CA ASN A 772 21.55 7.42 -16.10
C ASN A 772 22.41 7.44 -14.83
N ASN A 773 23.73 7.38 -14.99
CA ASN A 773 24.65 7.38 -13.84
C ASN A 773 24.79 8.73 -13.12
N ASN A 774 24.34 9.85 -13.68
CA ASN A 774 24.45 11.15 -12.99
C ASN A 774 23.54 11.21 -11.75
N VAL A 775 22.36 10.58 -11.82
CA VAL A 775 21.44 10.52 -10.67
C VAL A 775 21.99 9.63 -9.55
N THR A 776 22.82 8.65 -9.87
CA THR A 776 23.56 7.78 -8.95
C THR A 776 24.98 8.30 -8.67
N CYS A 777 25.19 9.61 -8.73
CA CYS A 777 26.46 10.26 -8.38
C CYS A 777 27.69 9.81 -9.19
N GLY A 778 27.48 9.28 -10.40
CA GLY A 778 28.51 8.82 -11.32
C GLY A 778 28.81 7.33 -11.26
N TYR A 779 28.17 6.57 -10.35
CA TYR A 779 28.39 5.13 -10.23
C TYR A 779 27.61 4.33 -11.28
N ASP A 780 28.26 3.28 -11.79
CA ASP A 780 27.71 2.35 -12.76
C ASP A 780 26.74 1.37 -12.09
N ILE A 781 25.49 1.79 -11.95
CA ILE A 781 24.40 1.04 -11.31
C ILE A 781 23.29 0.72 -12.31
N ASP A 782 23.03 1.67 -13.23
CA ASP A 782 21.90 1.63 -14.14
C ASP A 782 21.90 0.35 -14.99
N ARG A 783 23.04 -0.03 -15.58
CA ARG A 783 23.17 -1.20 -16.46
C ARG A 783 22.76 -2.52 -15.80
N PHE A 784 22.85 -2.62 -14.47
CA PHE A 784 22.53 -3.83 -13.72
C PHE A 784 21.09 -3.83 -13.24
N ILE A 785 20.67 -2.78 -12.55
CA ILE A 785 19.30 -2.73 -12.02
C ILE A 785 18.27 -2.64 -13.14
N ASN A 786 18.58 -1.94 -14.23
CA ASN A 786 17.69 -1.80 -15.38
C ASN A 786 17.46 -3.11 -16.14
N MET A 787 18.23 -4.16 -15.87
CA MET A 787 17.87 -5.48 -16.35
C MET A 787 16.49 -5.87 -15.79
N TYR A 788 16.17 -5.56 -14.54
CA TYR A 788 14.92 -5.96 -13.89
C TYR A 788 13.72 -5.03 -14.19
N GLN A 789 13.78 -4.26 -15.28
CA GLN A 789 12.67 -3.45 -15.76
C GLN A 789 11.45 -4.31 -16.12
N VAL A 790 10.26 -3.73 -15.92
CA VAL A 790 8.99 -4.33 -16.34
C VAL A 790 8.30 -3.43 -17.35
N SER A 791 7.84 -4.05 -18.45
CA SER A 791 7.19 -3.34 -19.57
C SER A 791 5.71 -3.02 -19.32
N ARG A 792 5.13 -3.54 -18.25
CA ARG A 792 3.74 -3.26 -17.84
C ARG A 792 3.74 -2.72 -16.42
N ARG A 793 3.01 -1.63 -16.23
CA ARG A 793 2.68 -1.09 -14.91
C ARG A 793 1.18 -0.96 -14.79
N PHE A 794 0.66 -1.54 -13.73
CA PHE A 794 -0.73 -1.44 -13.33
C PHE A 794 -0.77 -0.90 -11.91
N SER A 795 -1.77 -0.07 -11.60
CA SER A 795 -1.87 0.66 -10.34
C SER A 795 -0.61 1.44 -9.95
N PHE A 796 -0.47 2.65 -10.50
CA PHE A 796 0.45 3.66 -9.98
C PHE A 796 0.18 4.08 -8.52
N PHE A 797 -0.94 3.64 -7.95
CA PHE A 797 -1.49 4.04 -6.65
C PHE A 797 -1.59 2.87 -5.65
N ARG A 798 -0.79 1.82 -5.83
CA ARG A 798 -0.54 0.80 -4.81
C ARG A 798 0.94 0.44 -4.83
N SER A 799 1.71 1.16 -4.03
CA SER A 799 2.91 0.64 -3.39
C SER A 799 2.56 0.40 -1.94
#